data_AF-A2GGV0-F1
#
_entry.id   AF-A2GGV0-F1
#
_cell.length_a   1.000
_cell.length_b   1.000
_cell.length_c   1.000
_cell.angle_alpha   90.00
_cell.angle_beta   90.00
_cell.angle_gamma   90.00
#
_symmetry.space_group_name_H-M   'P 1'
#
loop_
_entity.id
_entity.type
_entity.pdbx_description
1 polymer ?
#
loop_
_entity_poly.entity_id
_entity_poly.type
_entity_poly.pdbx_seq_one_letter_code
_entity_poly.pdbx_strand_id
1 'polypeptide(L)'
;ERQKRLLNRLKQTGDKQDIDDFWNETLGEKKFYKKRSGQFWKYLCTLPINLERYQIFNELNKRTAALMTEDNCFVYACIQAGVNEETIDHMREVIRVRDFPQSKVQEISDATGIAFNVTIGYFDNSKDNRIIHYIPKECETARTIDLLLVEHHYMLNERLPMTTYFIRNYKEILKACGGMNIEKQMKIYTKRENKYVVRYDRTTPLWDVMKTLWECKYFEPISYGELFTYTTDLYKQNLAPFKDLTYAPKYCVQLKKKAESKEVNKNKCKFIPEHVFFADFECSTDGFHKAFNICYDSEDGSVSESIWGQNCATEFLERLPDKSLIYFHNLSYDINFILRHMTEVKGTPIIKGSRTMQITGLYKGRAIIIKDSYSVINKKLKLFPAMFNLQTGPKEVFPYNYYSSTLLANDNRTGVISEACKFVKDIETFMKNIDSIKGCRIDENHFDLEKYSTFYCKQDVRILREGFVKFRNDLLKEFDLNVYDYVSICFIANKLFENRVYFPNGNLYDLSNKPREFISRCIQGGRCMLSDNMKQKSEKKLIADFDAVSLYPSAIARLYTLEGIPKVMKDEMLSTEYLMRHLFDDDQKEPIGEKFMSGFFVLIKITEIGIHRHFPLIVCDPELNPELNVPRSSNTCCLMYVDHITLQDLIKYQGVKCEVLQGYYYDGNRDLRIRDEVKKLFELRLKYKKEENPLQEIIKLILNSIYGKTILSPIESKITIVDDKDAIRYAIRNYNHIVKFEGLDGSDKTIFKLTKSICRHFNFCPLGVNILSMSKRIMCEVFCTAEDLGMDIFYSDTDSMHLYNEDIPRLAEEFEKRYGRVLIGKNLGQFHSDFAEITPGKQSLAYKSIFCGKKTYIDLLTNDLNEVAFHCRMKGVKQDVIALTANEMFPEAIQCYYNEDKGLMVPQGKFDKDSEFSVMKLYKALYDGQEIGFDLCKSCQPCFEEKFNFSITTKTSFIRKLKF
;
A
#
# COMPACT_ATOMS: atom_id res chain seq x y z
N GLU A 1 7.81 -16.63 -36.34
CA GLU A 1 9.18 -16.44 -35.80
C GLU A 1 9.63 -14.98 -35.66
N ARG A 2 9.51 -14.11 -36.68
CA ARG A 2 9.93 -12.69 -36.61
C ARG A 2 9.34 -11.91 -35.42
N GLN A 3 8.03 -12.02 -35.18
CA GLN A 3 7.34 -11.39 -34.03
C GLN A 3 7.83 -11.95 -32.68
N LYS A 4 8.20 -13.23 -32.62
CA LYS A 4 8.73 -13.89 -31.42
C LYS A 4 10.16 -13.41 -31.11
N ARG A 5 10.99 -13.20 -32.15
CA ARG A 5 12.34 -12.60 -32.03
C ARG A 5 12.29 -11.15 -31.55
N LEU A 6 11.40 -10.32 -32.10
CA LEU A 6 11.30 -8.92 -31.69
C LEU A 6 10.70 -8.79 -30.27
N LEU A 7 9.67 -9.59 -29.91
CA LEU A 7 9.16 -9.66 -28.53
C LEU A 7 10.27 -10.04 -27.54
N ASN A 8 11.15 -10.98 -27.91
CA ASN A 8 12.32 -11.34 -27.09
C ASN A 8 13.34 -10.19 -26.97
N ARG A 9 13.48 -9.35 -28.01
CA ARG A 9 14.33 -8.14 -27.97
C ARG A 9 13.76 -7.08 -27.02
N LEU A 10 12.45 -6.82 -27.10
CA LEU A 10 11.73 -5.94 -26.17
C LEU A 10 11.77 -6.42 -24.73
N LYS A 11 11.67 -7.74 -24.51
CA LYS A 11 11.80 -8.38 -23.20
C LYS A 11 13.20 -8.17 -22.58
N GLN A 12 14.24 -7.93 -23.39
CA GLN A 12 15.61 -7.73 -22.91
C GLN A 12 15.89 -6.27 -22.54
N THR A 13 15.38 -5.30 -23.30
CA THR A 13 15.72 -3.88 -23.09
C THR A 13 14.77 -3.18 -22.13
N GLY A 14 13.48 -3.56 -22.12
CA GLY A 14 12.46 -2.87 -21.31
C GLY A 14 12.32 -1.38 -21.63
N ASP A 15 12.94 -0.95 -22.73
CA ASP A 15 13.08 0.44 -23.13
C ASP A 15 11.81 0.91 -23.83
N LYS A 16 11.30 2.07 -23.41
CA LYS A 16 10.04 2.63 -23.91
C LYS A 16 10.13 3.00 -25.40
N GLN A 17 11.30 3.42 -25.86
CA GLN A 17 11.55 3.81 -27.25
C GLN A 17 11.60 2.60 -28.18
N ASP A 18 12.28 1.53 -27.77
CA ASP A 18 12.32 0.26 -28.51
C ASP A 18 10.93 -0.36 -28.67
N ILE A 19 10.10 -0.25 -27.62
CA ILE A 19 8.69 -0.67 -27.64
C ILE A 19 7.93 0.10 -28.72
N ASP A 20 8.10 1.42 -28.78
CA ASP A 20 7.43 2.26 -29.76
C ASP A 20 7.89 1.97 -31.19
N ASP A 21 9.19 1.71 -31.41
CA ASP A 21 9.75 1.33 -32.71
C ASP A 21 9.30 -0.07 -33.18
N PHE A 22 9.22 -1.05 -32.26
CA PHE A 22 8.63 -2.37 -32.53
C PHE A 22 7.18 -2.26 -33.00
N TRP A 23 6.40 -1.42 -32.34
CA TRP A 23 5.02 -1.19 -32.72
C TRP A 23 4.97 -0.54 -34.10
N ASN A 24 5.78 0.47 -34.38
CA ASN A 24 5.83 1.13 -35.68
C ASN A 24 6.17 0.16 -36.84
N GLU A 25 7.13 -0.76 -36.65
CA GLU A 25 7.48 -1.77 -37.67
C GLU A 25 6.40 -2.86 -37.85
N THR A 26 5.72 -3.28 -36.78
CA THR A 26 4.76 -4.40 -36.83
C THR A 26 3.35 -3.96 -37.25
N LEU A 27 3.02 -2.67 -37.05
CA LEU A 27 1.72 -2.07 -37.37
C LEU A 27 1.46 -1.93 -38.89
N GLY A 28 2.45 -2.20 -39.74
CA GLY A 28 2.35 -2.04 -41.19
C GLY A 28 1.30 -2.90 -41.90
N GLU A 29 0.86 -4.05 -41.35
CA GLU A 29 0.06 -4.99 -42.18
C GLU A 29 -1.06 -5.80 -41.49
N LYS A 30 -1.38 -5.63 -40.20
CA LYS A 30 -2.54 -6.35 -39.60
C LYS A 30 -3.42 -5.47 -38.71
N LYS A 31 -4.67 -5.25 -39.14
CA LYS A 31 -5.77 -4.66 -38.36
C LYS A 31 -6.10 -5.53 -37.14
N PHE A 32 -5.40 -5.33 -36.02
CA PHE A 32 -5.82 -5.83 -34.73
C PHE A 32 -6.60 -4.74 -33.99
N TYR A 33 -7.81 -5.06 -33.54
CA TYR A 33 -8.73 -4.12 -32.91
C TYR A 33 -8.14 -3.52 -31.61
N LYS A 34 -7.58 -2.30 -31.70
CA LYS A 34 -7.30 -1.45 -30.54
C LYS A 34 -8.57 -1.30 -29.70
N LYS A 35 -8.43 -1.25 -28.39
CA LYS A 35 -9.57 -0.97 -27.51
C LYS A 35 -10.13 0.40 -27.89
N ARG A 36 -11.44 0.45 -28.10
CA ARG A 36 -12.14 1.71 -28.34
C ARG A 36 -12.07 2.53 -27.05
N SER A 37 -11.43 3.67 -27.12
CA SER A 37 -11.13 4.52 -25.96
C SER A 37 -11.01 5.96 -26.41
N GLY A 38 -11.37 6.88 -25.52
CA GLY A 38 -11.26 8.31 -25.75
C GLY A 38 -9.94 8.84 -25.21
N GLN A 39 -9.18 9.50 -26.07
CA GLN A 39 -7.87 10.09 -25.89
C GLN A 39 -7.94 11.58 -26.29
N PHE A 40 -6.81 12.27 -26.13
CA PHE A 40 -6.60 13.62 -26.63
C PHE A 40 -6.85 13.71 -28.15
N TRP A 41 -7.51 14.78 -28.59
CA TRP A 41 -7.70 15.07 -30.00
C TRP A 41 -6.38 15.51 -30.65
N LYS A 42 -5.89 14.75 -31.62
CA LYS A 42 -4.49 14.85 -32.10
C LYS A 42 -4.27 15.90 -33.19
N TYR A 43 -5.27 16.72 -33.52
CA TYR A 43 -5.22 17.60 -34.67
C TYR A 43 -5.71 19.01 -34.36
N LEU A 44 -5.11 20.04 -34.97
CA LEU A 44 -5.70 21.36 -35.11
C LEU A 44 -6.61 21.41 -36.33
N CYS A 45 -7.68 22.20 -36.25
CA CYS A 45 -8.56 22.47 -37.37
C CYS A 45 -8.12 23.77 -38.07
N THR A 46 -7.52 23.65 -39.25
CA THR A 46 -7.04 24.81 -40.05
C THR A 46 -8.17 25.60 -40.70
N LEU A 47 -9.37 25.04 -40.81
CA LEU A 47 -10.55 25.79 -41.22
C LEU A 47 -11.00 26.69 -40.04
N PRO A 48 -11.15 28.02 -40.21
CA PRO A 48 -11.43 28.95 -39.11
C PRO A 48 -12.89 28.89 -38.67
N ILE A 49 -13.27 27.75 -38.09
CA ILE A 49 -14.58 27.46 -37.50
C ILE A 49 -14.41 27.09 -36.03
N ASN A 50 -15.34 27.53 -35.19
CA ASN A 50 -15.31 27.22 -33.77
C ASN A 50 -15.86 25.81 -33.52
N LEU A 51 -14.97 24.89 -33.12
CA LEU A 51 -15.30 23.54 -32.67
C LEU A 51 -14.83 23.28 -31.22
N GLU A 52 -14.58 24.34 -30.44
CA GLU A 52 -14.09 24.23 -29.05
C GLU A 52 -15.03 23.36 -28.19
N ARG A 53 -16.35 23.43 -28.44
CA ARG A 53 -17.39 22.59 -27.79
C ARG A 53 -17.12 21.07 -27.89
N TYR A 54 -16.33 20.64 -28.86
CA TYR A 54 -15.96 19.24 -29.09
C TYR A 54 -14.50 18.96 -28.75
N GLN A 55 -13.84 19.87 -28.03
CA GLN A 55 -12.41 19.84 -27.69
C GLN A 55 -11.48 19.85 -28.92
N ILE A 56 -11.93 20.47 -30.02
CA ILE A 56 -11.18 20.65 -31.27
C ILE A 56 -10.85 22.13 -31.44
N PHE A 57 -9.57 22.46 -31.58
CA PHE A 57 -9.09 23.84 -31.59
C PHE A 57 -8.45 24.21 -32.93
N ASN A 58 -8.48 25.49 -33.28
CA ASN A 58 -7.81 26.00 -34.49
C ASN A 58 -6.32 26.29 -34.27
N GLU A 59 -5.92 26.51 -33.01
CA GLU A 59 -4.54 26.83 -32.63
C GLU A 59 -4.17 26.21 -31.27
N LEU A 60 -2.87 25.99 -31.08
CA LEU A 60 -2.30 25.55 -29.82
C LEU A 60 -1.68 26.75 -29.08
N ASN A 61 -2.22 27.08 -27.91
CA ASN A 61 -1.71 28.12 -27.02
C ASN A 61 -1.94 27.67 -25.55
N LYS A 62 -1.50 28.48 -24.57
CA LYS A 62 -1.64 28.13 -23.14
C LYS A 62 -3.10 27.84 -22.71
N ARG A 63 -4.09 28.56 -23.24
CA ARG A 63 -5.52 28.35 -22.95
C ARG A 63 -6.02 27.05 -23.56
N THR A 64 -5.78 26.83 -24.85
CA THR A 64 -6.26 25.62 -25.53
C THR A 64 -5.56 24.37 -25.00
N ALA A 65 -4.26 24.45 -24.69
CA ALA A 65 -3.52 23.36 -24.05
C ALA A 65 -4.08 23.01 -22.65
N ALA A 66 -4.45 24.00 -21.85
CA ALA A 66 -5.11 23.76 -20.55
C ALA A 66 -6.46 23.06 -20.73
N LEU A 67 -7.33 23.56 -21.63
CA LEU A 67 -8.63 22.94 -21.92
C LEU A 67 -8.51 21.51 -22.48
N MET A 68 -7.43 21.21 -23.19
CA MET A 68 -7.16 19.87 -23.70
C MET A 68 -6.63 18.89 -22.63
N THR A 69 -6.09 19.39 -21.52
CA THR A 69 -5.35 18.57 -20.54
C THR A 69 -5.99 18.53 -19.15
N GLU A 70 -6.86 19.49 -18.82
CA GLU A 70 -7.58 19.56 -17.55
C GLU A 70 -8.57 18.40 -17.37
N ASP A 71 -9.43 18.19 -18.37
CA ASP A 71 -10.43 17.12 -18.38
C ASP A 71 -10.20 16.17 -19.55
N ASN A 72 -10.39 14.87 -19.31
CA ASN A 72 -10.42 13.91 -20.42
C ASN A 72 -11.65 14.18 -21.31
N CYS A 73 -11.58 13.78 -22.58
CA CYS A 73 -12.60 14.10 -23.58
C CYS A 73 -14.00 13.57 -23.23
N PHE A 74 -14.11 12.47 -22.47
CA PHE A 74 -15.39 11.96 -22.00
C PHE A 74 -16.04 12.91 -20.99
N VAL A 75 -15.28 13.35 -19.98
CA VAL A 75 -15.72 14.32 -18.96
C VAL A 75 -16.00 15.65 -19.62
N TYR A 76 -15.14 16.11 -20.52
CA TYR A 76 -15.34 17.35 -21.29
C TYR A 76 -16.65 17.32 -22.08
N ALA A 77 -16.95 16.22 -22.78
CA ALA A 77 -18.24 16.08 -23.48
C ALA A 77 -19.43 16.14 -22.52
N CYS A 78 -19.32 15.54 -21.32
CA CYS A 78 -20.37 15.62 -20.30
C CYS A 78 -20.56 17.06 -19.78
N ILE A 79 -19.49 17.83 -19.59
CA ILE A 79 -19.55 19.25 -19.22
C ILE A 79 -20.32 20.02 -20.29
N GLN A 80 -19.97 19.81 -21.56
CA GLN A 80 -20.62 20.48 -22.69
C GLN A 80 -22.09 20.07 -22.87
N ALA A 81 -22.48 18.88 -22.40
CA ALA A 81 -23.86 18.39 -22.37
C ALA A 81 -24.70 19.01 -21.24
N GLY A 82 -24.12 19.91 -20.44
CA GLY A 82 -24.79 20.55 -19.31
C GLY A 82 -25.08 19.58 -18.16
N VAL A 83 -24.21 18.60 -17.93
CA VAL A 83 -24.23 17.80 -16.69
C VAL A 83 -23.87 18.71 -15.52
N ASN A 84 -24.58 18.57 -14.40
CA ASN A 84 -24.34 19.40 -13.22
C ASN A 84 -22.93 19.19 -12.64
N GLU A 85 -22.38 20.24 -12.01
CA GLU A 85 -21.01 20.25 -11.51
C GLU A 85 -20.75 19.12 -10.50
N GLU A 86 -21.70 18.82 -9.61
CA GLU A 86 -21.55 17.72 -8.63
C GLU A 86 -21.25 16.36 -9.29
N THR A 87 -21.89 16.10 -10.42
CA THR A 87 -21.72 14.85 -11.17
C THR A 87 -20.41 14.87 -11.97
N ILE A 88 -20.02 16.02 -12.51
CA ILE A 88 -18.73 16.20 -13.20
C ILE A 88 -17.57 16.00 -12.23
N ASP A 89 -17.64 16.59 -11.03
CA ASP A 89 -16.62 16.43 -10.00
C ASP A 89 -16.45 14.97 -9.61
N HIS A 90 -17.57 14.24 -9.44
CA HIS A 90 -17.52 12.80 -9.23
C HIS A 90 -16.78 12.08 -10.37
N MET A 91 -17.08 12.41 -11.63
CA MET A 91 -16.38 11.82 -12.78
C MET A 91 -14.88 12.15 -12.77
N ARG A 92 -14.48 13.39 -12.45
CA ARG A 92 -13.08 13.83 -12.33
C ARG A 92 -12.31 13.15 -11.20
N GLU A 93 -13.00 12.72 -10.15
CA GLU A 93 -12.41 12.04 -9.00
C GLU A 93 -12.17 10.56 -9.26
N VAL A 94 -13.14 9.90 -9.92
CA VAL A 94 -13.10 8.45 -10.17
C VAL A 94 -12.36 8.10 -11.46
N ILE A 95 -12.47 8.94 -12.51
CA ILE A 95 -11.73 8.77 -13.76
C ILE A 95 -10.37 9.42 -13.57
N ARG A 96 -9.36 8.59 -13.27
CA ARG A 96 -7.97 9.01 -13.04
C ARG A 96 -7.06 8.63 -14.22
N VAL A 97 -7.61 8.57 -15.42
CA VAL A 97 -6.85 8.30 -16.64
C VAL A 97 -7.21 9.27 -17.76
N ARG A 98 -6.22 9.60 -18.58
CA ARG A 98 -6.39 10.37 -19.81
C ARG A 98 -7.14 9.59 -20.88
N ASP A 99 -6.77 8.31 -21.02
CA ASP A 99 -7.41 7.41 -21.97
C ASP A 99 -8.59 6.72 -21.27
N PHE A 100 -9.82 7.10 -21.59
CA PHE A 100 -11.00 6.51 -20.97
C PHE A 100 -11.65 5.44 -21.88
N PRO A 101 -11.63 4.15 -21.49
CA PRO A 101 -12.14 3.10 -22.37
C PRO A 101 -13.66 3.11 -22.50
N GLN A 102 -14.14 2.87 -23.73
CA GLN A 102 -15.57 2.72 -24.03
C GLN A 102 -16.20 1.59 -23.20
N SER A 103 -15.46 0.51 -22.94
CA SER A 103 -15.92 -0.57 -22.07
C SER A 103 -16.24 -0.15 -20.61
N LYS A 104 -15.77 1.03 -20.18
CA LYS A 104 -15.95 1.55 -18.81
C LYS A 104 -17.07 2.57 -18.69
N VAL A 105 -17.69 2.99 -19.80
CA VAL A 105 -18.82 3.94 -19.79
C VAL A 105 -20.01 3.41 -19.01
N GLN A 106 -20.29 2.10 -19.06
CA GLN A 106 -21.36 1.48 -18.25
C GLN A 106 -21.17 1.72 -16.75
N GLU A 107 -19.94 1.65 -16.24
CA GLU A 107 -19.66 1.83 -14.81
C GLU A 107 -19.93 3.27 -14.36
N ILE A 108 -19.75 4.25 -15.26
CA ILE A 108 -20.10 5.66 -15.00
C ILE A 108 -21.62 5.84 -15.12
N SER A 109 -22.25 5.24 -16.13
CA SER A 109 -23.71 5.24 -16.29
C SER A 109 -24.44 4.73 -15.05
N ASP A 110 -24.01 3.57 -14.53
CA ASP A 110 -24.57 2.95 -13.33
C ASP A 110 -24.38 3.84 -12.08
N ALA A 111 -23.27 4.59 -12.01
CA ALA A 111 -22.99 5.47 -10.87
C ALA A 111 -23.76 6.79 -10.93
N THR A 112 -23.87 7.40 -12.11
CA THR A 112 -24.42 8.76 -12.25
C THR A 112 -25.91 8.78 -12.58
N GLY A 113 -26.48 7.66 -13.02
CA GLY A 113 -27.86 7.58 -13.54
C GLY A 113 -28.01 8.20 -14.93
N ILE A 114 -26.90 8.50 -15.61
CA ILE A 114 -26.90 9.05 -16.97
C ILE A 114 -26.80 7.89 -17.97
N ALA A 115 -27.72 7.83 -18.93
CA ALA A 115 -27.60 6.94 -20.07
C ALA A 115 -26.68 7.57 -21.14
N PHE A 116 -25.86 6.75 -21.78
CA PHE A 116 -24.97 7.19 -22.86
C PHE A 116 -25.24 6.38 -24.13
N ASN A 117 -25.44 7.08 -25.24
CA ASN A 117 -25.51 6.48 -26.57
C ASN A 117 -24.23 6.83 -27.32
N VAL A 118 -23.29 5.88 -27.40
CA VAL A 118 -21.99 6.13 -28.03
C VAL A 118 -22.01 5.60 -29.45
N THR A 119 -22.06 6.51 -30.43
CA THR A 119 -21.88 6.19 -31.85
C THR A 119 -20.40 6.21 -32.17
N ILE A 120 -19.88 5.13 -32.76
CA ILE A 120 -18.46 4.98 -33.03
C ILE A 120 -18.21 5.24 -34.51
N GLY A 121 -17.14 5.97 -34.84
CA GLY A 121 -16.81 6.27 -36.23
C GLY A 121 -15.30 6.40 -36.45
N TYR A 122 -14.83 6.00 -37.63
CA TYR A 122 -13.44 6.15 -38.08
C TYR A 122 -13.42 6.69 -39.50
N PHE A 123 -12.54 7.65 -39.80
CA PHE A 123 -12.52 8.27 -41.13
C PHE A 123 -12.20 7.27 -42.24
N ASP A 124 -11.29 6.34 -41.96
CA ASP A 124 -10.80 5.34 -42.93
C ASP A 124 -11.66 4.06 -43.00
N ASN A 125 -12.76 3.98 -42.24
CA ASN A 125 -13.57 2.77 -42.18
C ASN A 125 -15.07 3.08 -42.09
N SER A 126 -15.71 3.20 -43.25
CA SER A 126 -17.13 3.57 -43.41
C SER A 126 -18.15 2.53 -42.91
N LYS A 127 -17.70 1.36 -42.45
CA LYS A 127 -18.57 0.21 -42.06
C LYS A 127 -18.97 0.16 -40.58
N ASP A 128 -18.52 1.06 -39.72
CA ASP A 128 -18.56 0.84 -38.26
C ASP A 128 -19.36 1.90 -37.48
N ASN A 129 -20.42 2.49 -38.07
CA ASN A 129 -21.37 3.40 -37.40
C ASN A 129 -22.32 2.65 -36.43
N ARG A 130 -21.75 1.82 -35.55
CA ARG A 130 -22.51 1.10 -34.53
C ARG A 130 -22.75 2.01 -33.33
N ILE A 131 -24.00 2.08 -32.89
CA ILE A 131 -24.37 2.72 -31.62
C ILE A 131 -24.28 1.67 -30.52
N ILE A 132 -23.67 2.05 -29.41
CA ILE A 132 -23.62 1.24 -28.19
C ILE A 132 -24.32 2.01 -27.08
N HIS A 133 -25.34 1.37 -26.51
CA HIS A 133 -26.18 1.93 -25.47
C HIS A 133 -25.67 1.51 -24.10
N TYR A 134 -25.54 2.49 -23.21
CA TYR A 134 -25.22 2.31 -21.81
C TYR A 134 -26.37 2.86 -21.00
N ILE A 135 -27.12 1.97 -20.38
CA ILE A 135 -28.32 2.31 -19.61
C ILE A 135 -28.03 1.96 -18.15
N PRO A 136 -28.27 2.87 -17.19
CA PRO A 136 -28.07 2.58 -15.78
C PRO A 136 -28.86 1.34 -15.35
N LYS A 137 -28.20 0.42 -14.64
CA LYS A 137 -28.83 -0.85 -14.22
C LYS A 137 -29.54 -0.78 -12.88
N GLU A 138 -29.14 0.15 -12.02
CA GLU A 138 -29.53 0.18 -10.60
C GLU A 138 -30.40 1.39 -10.25
N CYS A 139 -30.66 2.29 -11.21
CA CYS A 139 -31.46 3.49 -11.00
C CYS A 139 -32.19 3.91 -12.30
N GLU A 140 -33.20 4.77 -12.16
CA GLU A 140 -33.89 5.38 -13.30
C GLU A 140 -32.96 6.30 -14.08
N THR A 141 -33.17 6.37 -15.40
CA THR A 141 -32.36 7.21 -16.27
C THR A 141 -32.75 8.68 -16.09
N ALA A 142 -31.85 9.45 -15.48
CA ALA A 142 -32.08 10.88 -15.24
C ALA A 142 -31.93 11.72 -16.52
N ARG A 143 -31.03 11.32 -17.42
CA ARG A 143 -30.77 11.97 -18.71
C ARG A 143 -30.09 10.99 -19.65
N THR A 144 -30.27 11.20 -20.96
CA THR A 144 -29.49 10.52 -22.00
C THR A 144 -28.55 11.51 -22.69
N ILE A 145 -27.30 11.11 -22.90
CA ILE A 145 -26.30 11.90 -23.64
C ILE A 145 -25.85 11.09 -24.86
N ASP A 146 -26.02 11.69 -26.04
CA ASP A 146 -25.52 11.14 -27.29
C ASP A 146 -24.08 11.58 -27.53
N LEU A 147 -23.17 10.62 -27.67
CA LEU A 147 -21.74 10.85 -27.88
C LEU A 147 -21.29 10.25 -29.21
N LEU A 148 -20.33 10.90 -29.85
CA LEU A 148 -19.50 10.32 -30.89
C LEU A 148 -18.15 9.91 -30.29
N LEU A 149 -17.66 8.73 -30.66
CA LEU A 149 -16.27 8.33 -30.47
C LEU A 149 -15.60 8.26 -31.85
N VAL A 150 -14.93 9.35 -32.23
CA VAL A 150 -14.28 9.52 -33.55
C VAL A 150 -12.77 9.59 -33.37
N GLU A 151 -12.01 8.79 -34.13
CA GLU A 151 -10.54 8.77 -34.07
C GLU A 151 -9.99 8.70 -32.63
N HIS A 152 -10.61 7.85 -31.81
CA HIS A 152 -10.28 7.71 -30.39
C HIS A 152 -10.51 9.00 -29.56
N HIS A 153 -11.57 9.78 -29.82
CA HIS A 153 -11.93 10.96 -29.03
C HIS A 153 -13.44 11.05 -28.79
N TYR A 154 -13.87 11.26 -27.55
CA TYR A 154 -15.29 11.47 -27.24
C TYR A 154 -15.67 12.92 -27.48
N MET A 155 -16.80 13.12 -28.15
CA MET A 155 -17.41 14.42 -28.39
C MET A 155 -18.93 14.28 -28.38
N LEU A 156 -19.66 15.39 -28.23
CA LEU A 156 -21.12 15.34 -28.30
C LEU A 156 -21.61 15.03 -29.71
N ASN A 157 -22.62 14.17 -29.83
CA ASN A 157 -23.26 13.86 -31.10
C ASN A 157 -24.39 14.86 -31.38
N GLU A 158 -24.04 15.99 -31.96
CA GLU A 158 -24.97 17.08 -32.26
C GLU A 158 -25.03 17.39 -33.77
N ARG A 159 -25.98 18.24 -34.17
CA ARG A 159 -26.04 18.80 -35.52
C ARG A 159 -25.56 20.24 -35.49
N LEU A 160 -24.62 20.57 -36.38
CA LEU A 160 -24.04 21.90 -36.49
C LEU A 160 -24.79 22.77 -37.50
N PRO A 161 -24.94 24.08 -37.23
CA PRO A 161 -25.59 25.04 -38.13
C PRO A 161 -24.70 25.41 -39.33
N MET A 162 -24.13 24.42 -40.01
CA MET A 162 -23.31 24.60 -41.20
C MET A 162 -23.61 23.51 -42.24
N THR A 163 -23.11 23.66 -43.46
CA THR A 163 -23.26 22.68 -44.52
C THR A 163 -21.91 22.08 -44.93
N THR A 164 -21.92 20.84 -45.43
CA THR A 164 -20.74 20.23 -46.05
C THR A 164 -20.30 20.96 -47.33
N TYR A 165 -21.23 21.63 -48.02
CA TYR A 165 -20.93 22.45 -49.19
C TYR A 165 -20.01 23.63 -48.84
N PHE A 166 -20.26 24.30 -47.71
CA PHE A 166 -19.40 25.37 -47.22
C PHE A 166 -17.98 24.88 -46.98
N ILE A 167 -17.81 23.75 -46.28
CA ILE A 167 -16.48 23.19 -45.95
C ILE A 167 -15.70 22.88 -47.23
N ARG A 168 -16.33 22.18 -48.19
CA ARG A 168 -15.71 21.79 -49.47
C ARG A 168 -15.31 22.97 -50.33
N ASN A 169 -16.07 24.06 -50.29
CA ASN A 169 -15.89 25.21 -51.19
C ASN A 169 -15.43 26.48 -50.44
N TYR A 170 -14.89 26.35 -49.23
CA TYR A 170 -14.57 27.48 -48.35
C TYR A 170 -13.71 28.56 -49.05
N LYS A 171 -12.65 28.16 -49.76
CA LYS A 171 -11.76 29.11 -50.47
C LYS A 171 -12.50 29.90 -51.57
N GLU A 172 -13.41 29.27 -52.30
CA GLU A 172 -14.21 29.92 -53.35
C GLU A 172 -15.25 30.87 -52.74
N ILE A 173 -15.94 30.40 -51.69
CA ILE A 173 -16.93 31.19 -50.94
C ILE A 173 -16.26 32.39 -50.29
N LEU A 174 -15.09 32.24 -49.69
CA LEU A 174 -14.35 33.34 -49.06
C LEU A 174 -13.96 34.40 -50.10
N LYS A 175 -13.55 33.99 -51.30
CA LYS A 175 -13.21 34.90 -52.39
C LYS A 175 -14.43 35.64 -52.94
N ALA A 176 -15.55 34.94 -53.11
CA ALA A 176 -16.75 35.50 -53.74
C ALA A 176 -17.70 36.21 -52.76
N CYS A 177 -17.67 35.82 -51.49
CA CYS A 177 -18.56 36.28 -50.42
C CYS A 177 -17.78 36.81 -49.21
N GLY A 178 -16.53 37.24 -49.36
CA GLY A 178 -15.66 37.65 -48.24
C GLY A 178 -16.21 38.78 -47.36
N GLY A 179 -17.08 39.65 -47.90
CA GLY A 179 -17.79 40.68 -47.14
C GLY A 179 -18.99 40.15 -46.31
N MET A 180 -19.30 38.87 -46.39
CA MET A 180 -20.37 38.21 -45.62
C MET A 180 -19.80 37.62 -44.33
N ASN A 181 -20.50 37.77 -43.20
CA ASN A 181 -20.14 37.09 -41.95
C ASN A 181 -20.03 35.56 -42.15
N ILE A 182 -18.98 34.95 -41.60
CA ILE A 182 -18.68 33.51 -41.64
C ILE A 182 -19.88 32.64 -41.26
N GLU A 183 -20.71 33.03 -40.27
CA GLU A 183 -21.90 32.27 -39.88
C GLU A 183 -22.92 32.14 -41.01
N LYS A 184 -23.06 33.20 -41.82
CA LYS A 184 -23.94 33.20 -42.99
C LYS A 184 -23.30 32.43 -44.15
N GLN A 185 -21.97 32.48 -44.28
CA GLN A 185 -21.23 31.66 -45.25
C GLN A 185 -21.38 30.16 -44.94
N MET A 186 -21.32 29.75 -43.67
CA MET A 186 -21.52 28.37 -43.20
C MET A 186 -22.86 27.77 -43.64
N LYS A 187 -23.88 28.61 -43.86
CA LYS A 187 -25.23 28.24 -44.27
C LYS A 187 -25.41 28.13 -45.79
N ILE A 188 -24.38 28.40 -46.59
CA ILE A 188 -24.42 28.22 -48.05
C ILE A 188 -24.44 26.73 -48.35
N TYR A 189 -25.48 26.23 -49.03
CA TYR A 189 -25.63 24.79 -49.30
C TYR A 189 -25.42 24.40 -50.77
N THR A 190 -25.46 25.37 -51.69
CA THR A 190 -25.29 25.16 -53.13
C THR A 190 -25.06 26.49 -53.85
N LYS A 191 -24.65 26.43 -55.11
CA LYS A 191 -24.55 27.55 -56.05
C LYS A 191 -25.49 27.27 -57.23
N ARG A 192 -26.42 28.19 -57.51
CA ARG A 192 -27.36 28.12 -58.64
C ARG A 192 -27.27 29.41 -59.44
N GLU A 193 -27.17 29.33 -60.76
CA GLU A 193 -27.13 30.51 -61.65
C GLU A 193 -26.11 31.57 -61.19
N ASN A 194 -24.90 31.12 -60.81
CA ASN A 194 -23.81 31.95 -60.26
C ASN A 194 -24.12 32.68 -58.93
N LYS A 195 -25.24 32.39 -58.26
CA LYS A 195 -25.56 32.91 -56.92
C LYS A 195 -25.46 31.81 -55.86
N TYR A 196 -24.82 32.13 -54.72
CA TYR A 196 -24.80 31.24 -53.57
C TYR A 196 -26.14 31.26 -52.84
N VAL A 197 -26.69 30.09 -52.54
CA VAL A 197 -27.97 29.97 -51.85
C VAL A 197 -27.75 29.62 -50.38
N VAL A 198 -28.26 30.48 -49.49
CA VAL A 198 -28.17 30.35 -48.03
C VAL A 198 -29.44 29.67 -47.50
N ARG A 199 -29.29 28.68 -46.61
CA ARG A 199 -30.38 27.98 -45.92
C ARG A 199 -30.15 27.99 -44.42
N TYR A 200 -30.86 28.84 -43.70
CA TYR A 200 -30.68 29.00 -42.25
C TYR A 200 -31.18 27.79 -41.45
N ASP A 201 -32.19 27.09 -41.95
CA ASP A 201 -32.79 25.87 -41.40
C ASP A 201 -31.87 24.64 -41.49
N ARG A 202 -30.89 24.64 -42.41
CA ARG A 202 -30.00 23.50 -42.58
C ARG A 202 -29.00 23.36 -41.44
N THR A 203 -28.94 22.14 -40.93
CA THR A 203 -27.91 21.66 -39.99
C THR A 203 -27.33 20.35 -40.50
N THR A 204 -26.06 20.10 -40.20
CA THR A 204 -25.32 18.91 -40.62
C THR A 204 -24.89 18.13 -39.38
N PRO A 205 -25.05 16.78 -39.32
CA PRO A 205 -24.51 15.98 -38.23
C PRO A 205 -23.00 16.23 -38.04
N LEU A 206 -22.53 16.28 -36.78
CA LEU A 206 -21.12 16.49 -36.49
C LEU A 206 -20.24 15.45 -37.20
N TRP A 207 -20.67 14.19 -37.26
CA TRP A 207 -19.99 13.14 -38.01
C TRP A 207 -19.71 13.54 -39.48
N ASP A 208 -20.71 14.08 -40.18
CA ASP A 208 -20.57 14.49 -41.58
C ASP A 208 -19.68 15.73 -41.73
N VAL A 209 -19.73 16.66 -40.76
CA VAL A 209 -18.80 17.80 -40.69
C VAL A 209 -17.36 17.30 -40.53
N MET A 210 -17.10 16.46 -39.54
CA MET A 210 -15.78 15.90 -39.24
C MET A 210 -15.23 15.11 -40.43
N LYS A 211 -16.06 14.27 -41.05
CA LYS A 211 -15.69 13.52 -42.24
C LYS A 211 -15.33 14.45 -43.41
N THR A 212 -16.12 15.51 -43.63
CA THR A 212 -15.85 16.48 -44.69
C THR A 212 -14.56 17.27 -44.42
N LEU A 213 -14.29 17.65 -43.16
CA LEU A 213 -13.04 18.31 -42.76
C LEU A 213 -11.82 17.41 -43.02
N TRP A 214 -11.93 16.12 -42.71
CA TRP A 214 -10.89 15.13 -43.00
C TRP A 214 -10.68 14.96 -44.52
N GLU A 215 -11.75 14.75 -45.29
CA GLU A 215 -11.72 14.64 -46.77
C GLU A 215 -11.06 15.87 -47.43
N CYS A 216 -11.30 17.06 -46.87
CA CYS A 216 -10.75 18.33 -47.37
C CYS A 216 -9.37 18.68 -46.79
N LYS A 217 -8.74 17.80 -45.99
CA LYS A 217 -7.42 17.99 -45.37
C LYS A 217 -7.33 19.23 -44.48
N TYR A 218 -8.37 19.55 -43.72
CA TYR A 218 -8.35 20.66 -42.77
C TYR A 218 -7.76 20.30 -41.39
N PHE A 219 -7.37 19.05 -41.16
CA PHE A 219 -6.75 18.64 -39.90
C PHE A 219 -5.22 18.59 -40.00
N GLU A 220 -4.55 19.30 -39.10
CA GLU A 220 -3.09 19.34 -38.99
C GLU A 220 -2.64 18.66 -37.69
N PRO A 221 -1.70 17.69 -37.70
CA PRO A 221 -1.27 16.99 -36.49
C PRO A 221 -0.61 17.91 -35.46
N ILE A 222 -0.89 17.68 -34.18
CA ILE A 222 -0.20 18.33 -33.06
C ILE A 222 0.98 17.46 -32.62
N SER A 223 2.19 18.01 -32.52
CA SER A 223 3.31 17.27 -31.95
C SER A 223 3.26 17.26 -30.42
N TYR A 224 3.76 16.18 -29.79
CA TYR A 224 3.84 16.11 -28.33
C TYR A 224 4.71 17.24 -27.76
N GLY A 225 5.86 17.54 -28.37
CA GLY A 225 6.77 18.60 -27.92
C GLY A 225 6.09 19.98 -27.84
N GLU A 226 5.26 20.31 -28.83
CA GLU A 226 4.48 21.55 -28.84
C GLU A 226 3.48 21.62 -27.67
N LEU A 227 2.80 20.51 -27.34
CA LEU A 227 1.88 20.45 -26.20
C LEU A 227 2.63 20.62 -24.85
N PHE A 228 3.78 19.95 -24.69
CA PHE A 228 4.63 20.04 -23.50
C PHE A 228 5.20 21.44 -23.28
N THR A 229 5.32 22.25 -24.33
CA THR A 229 5.76 23.65 -24.23
C THR A 229 4.79 24.49 -23.38
N TYR A 230 3.51 24.08 -23.30
CA TYR A 230 2.46 24.81 -22.59
C TYR A 230 1.96 24.12 -21.32
N THR A 231 2.31 22.85 -21.08
CA THR A 231 1.84 22.08 -19.91
C THR A 231 2.98 21.28 -19.27
N THR A 232 3.38 21.68 -18.05
CA THR A 232 4.40 20.98 -17.23
C THR A 232 3.86 19.77 -16.49
N ASP A 233 2.55 19.70 -16.26
CA ASP A 233 1.93 18.71 -15.39
C ASP A 233 0.96 17.82 -16.17
N LEU A 234 1.45 16.69 -16.66
CA LEU A 234 0.55 15.72 -17.28
C LEU A 234 -0.21 14.93 -16.20
N TYR A 235 -1.44 15.40 -15.91
CA TYR A 235 -2.56 14.69 -15.27
C TYR A 235 -2.36 14.20 -13.82
N LYS A 236 -3.00 14.94 -12.89
CA LYS A 236 -3.25 14.63 -11.47
C LYS A 236 -2.28 13.60 -10.85
N GLN A 237 -1.00 13.95 -10.86
CA GLN A 237 -0.07 13.49 -9.84
C GLN A 237 0.34 14.74 -9.07
N ASN A 238 0.09 14.70 -7.76
CA ASN A 238 0.42 15.69 -6.74
C ASN A 238 -0.71 16.68 -6.40
N LEU A 239 -1.33 16.43 -5.23
CA LEU A 239 -1.57 17.38 -4.13
C LEU A 239 -1.92 18.83 -4.48
N ALA A 240 -2.65 19.08 -5.57
CA ALA A 240 -3.23 20.39 -5.80
C ALA A 240 -4.04 20.79 -4.54
N PRO A 241 -3.89 22.04 -4.06
CA PRO A 241 -4.71 22.55 -2.98
C PRO A 241 -6.20 22.38 -3.32
N PHE A 242 -7.00 22.02 -2.33
CA PHE A 242 -8.46 21.97 -2.52
C PHE A 242 -8.96 23.40 -2.70
N LYS A 243 -9.59 23.67 -3.85
CA LYS A 243 -10.26 24.96 -4.13
C LYS A 243 -11.43 25.17 -3.16
N ASP A 244 -12.19 24.11 -2.91
CA ASP A 244 -13.31 24.06 -1.97
C ASP A 244 -13.48 22.62 -1.44
N LEU A 245 -14.34 22.46 -0.43
CA LEU A 245 -14.66 21.18 0.21
C LEU A 245 -16.09 20.69 -0.07
N THR A 246 -16.85 21.36 -0.93
CA THR A 246 -18.22 20.95 -1.27
C THR A 246 -18.21 19.59 -1.96
N TYR A 247 -19.15 18.71 -1.61
CA TYR A 247 -19.22 17.37 -2.19
C TYR A 247 -20.64 16.83 -2.17
N ALA A 248 -20.95 15.91 -3.08
CA ALA A 248 -22.25 15.25 -3.16
C ALA A 248 -22.26 13.94 -2.34
N PRO A 249 -23.04 13.83 -1.24
CA PRO A 249 -23.01 12.66 -0.37
C PRO A 249 -23.29 11.33 -1.08
N LYS A 250 -24.21 11.31 -2.06
CA LYS A 250 -24.55 10.12 -2.85
C LYS A 250 -23.34 9.40 -3.49
N TYR A 251 -22.24 10.12 -3.75
CA TYR A 251 -21.03 9.58 -4.36
C TYR A 251 -19.89 9.35 -3.37
N CYS A 252 -19.90 10.09 -2.26
CA CYS A 252 -18.76 10.18 -1.36
C CYS A 252 -18.97 9.41 -0.04
N VAL A 253 -20.19 8.97 0.27
CA VAL A 253 -20.47 8.25 1.52
C VAL A 253 -21.13 6.90 1.26
N GLN A 254 -20.78 5.92 2.10
CA GLN A 254 -21.40 4.59 2.08
C GLN A 254 -21.71 4.17 3.51
N LEU A 255 -22.99 3.93 3.82
CA LEU A 255 -23.39 3.45 5.14
C LEU A 255 -22.76 2.09 5.45
N LYS A 256 -22.16 1.98 6.64
CA LYS A 256 -21.65 0.72 7.19
C LYS A 256 -22.80 -0.15 7.68
N LYS A 257 -23.32 -0.96 6.77
CA LYS A 257 -24.32 -1.98 7.09
C LYS A 257 -23.88 -3.37 6.67
N LYS A 258 -24.41 -4.38 7.33
CA LYS A 258 -24.29 -5.76 6.88
C LYS A 258 -24.89 -5.82 5.48
N ALA A 259 -24.14 -6.34 4.50
CA ALA A 259 -24.69 -6.55 3.18
C ALA A 259 -25.88 -7.50 3.32
N GLU A 260 -27.07 -7.05 2.91
CA GLU A 260 -28.19 -7.95 2.65
C GLU A 260 -27.71 -8.96 1.62
N SER A 261 -28.05 -10.23 1.82
CA SER A 261 -27.85 -11.26 0.82
C SER A 261 -28.72 -10.93 -0.40
N LYS A 262 -28.27 -9.98 -1.24
CA LYS A 262 -28.73 -9.90 -2.62
C LYS A 262 -28.52 -11.29 -3.18
N GLU A 263 -29.57 -11.92 -3.71
CA GLU A 263 -29.46 -13.18 -4.45
C GLU A 263 -28.21 -13.08 -5.31
N VAL A 264 -27.18 -13.84 -4.90
CA VAL A 264 -25.87 -13.73 -5.51
C VAL A 264 -26.09 -14.06 -6.96
N ASN A 265 -25.82 -13.08 -7.82
CA ASN A 265 -25.87 -13.23 -9.26
C ASN A 265 -25.15 -14.56 -9.59
N LYS A 266 -25.92 -15.60 -9.94
CA LYS A 266 -25.49 -17.02 -9.97
C LYS A 266 -24.29 -17.28 -10.89
N ASN A 267 -23.89 -16.27 -11.68
CA ASN A 267 -22.75 -16.29 -12.60
C ASN A 267 -21.39 -15.92 -11.97
N LYS A 268 -21.32 -15.54 -10.68
CA LYS A 268 -20.05 -15.48 -9.93
C LYS A 268 -20.04 -16.60 -8.89
N CYS A 269 -19.77 -17.84 -9.32
CA CYS A 269 -19.47 -18.93 -8.39
C CYS A 269 -18.36 -18.48 -7.43
N LYS A 270 -18.70 -18.29 -6.16
CA LYS A 270 -17.73 -18.09 -5.09
C LYS A 270 -16.91 -19.39 -5.06
N PHE A 271 -15.60 -19.32 -5.29
CA PHE A 271 -14.73 -20.46 -5.06
C PHE A 271 -14.87 -20.82 -3.57
N ILE A 272 -15.39 -22.01 -3.29
CA ILE A 272 -15.46 -22.58 -1.94
C ILE A 272 -14.38 -23.66 -1.93
N PRO A 273 -13.30 -23.50 -1.15
CA PRO A 273 -12.28 -24.55 -1.04
C PRO A 273 -12.91 -25.83 -0.49
N GLU A 274 -12.60 -26.96 -1.11
CA GLU A 274 -12.99 -28.30 -0.64
C GLU A 274 -11.80 -29.03 0.02
N HIS A 275 -10.58 -28.64 -0.33
CA HIS A 275 -9.35 -29.19 0.21
C HIS A 275 -8.42 -28.07 0.65
N VAL A 276 -7.76 -28.24 1.80
CA VAL A 276 -6.80 -27.29 2.34
C VAL A 276 -5.45 -27.97 2.55
N PHE A 277 -4.40 -27.33 2.06
CA PHE A 277 -3.02 -27.82 2.15
C PHE A 277 -2.09 -26.73 2.69
N PHE A 278 -1.00 -27.19 3.31
CA PHE A 278 0.13 -26.38 3.75
C PHE A 278 1.37 -26.91 3.05
N ALA A 279 2.22 -26.02 2.54
CA ALA A 279 3.37 -26.44 1.74
C ALA A 279 4.55 -25.48 1.93
N ASP A 280 5.74 -25.98 1.60
CA ASP A 280 7.00 -25.25 1.62
C ASP A 280 7.96 -25.84 0.58
N PHE A 281 8.76 -25.01 -0.07
CA PHE A 281 9.79 -25.45 -1.03
C PHE A 281 11.19 -25.34 -0.44
N GLU A 282 12.02 -26.34 -0.69
CA GLU A 282 13.47 -26.18 -0.61
C GLU A 282 14.05 -25.93 -2.00
N CYS A 283 15.03 -25.05 -2.05
CA CYS A 283 15.60 -24.56 -3.29
C CYS A 283 17.09 -24.26 -3.16
N SER A 284 17.76 -24.34 -4.30
CA SER A 284 19.15 -23.91 -4.43
C SER A 284 19.26 -22.40 -4.34
N THR A 285 20.33 -21.92 -3.72
CA THR A 285 20.56 -20.50 -3.41
C THR A 285 21.80 -19.94 -4.12
N ASP A 286 22.34 -20.65 -5.11
CA ASP A 286 23.45 -20.21 -5.96
C ASP A 286 22.94 -19.58 -7.25
N GLY A 287 23.07 -18.25 -7.37
CA GLY A 287 22.67 -17.53 -8.58
C GLY A 287 21.16 -17.47 -8.73
N PHE A 288 20.59 -18.18 -9.72
CA PHE A 288 19.13 -18.26 -9.92
C PHE A 288 18.56 -19.41 -9.09
N HIS A 289 17.61 -19.09 -8.22
CA HIS A 289 17.08 -20.09 -7.30
C HIS A 289 16.20 -21.09 -8.04
N LYS A 290 16.40 -22.38 -7.76
CA LYS A 290 15.60 -23.49 -8.34
C LYS A 290 15.12 -24.40 -7.23
N ALA A 291 13.81 -24.64 -7.18
CA ALA A 291 13.21 -25.63 -6.29
C ALA A 291 13.68 -27.04 -6.65
N PHE A 292 13.99 -27.84 -5.63
CA PHE A 292 14.38 -29.24 -5.77
C PHE A 292 13.59 -30.16 -4.84
N ASN A 293 12.87 -29.61 -3.85
CA ASN A 293 12.01 -30.38 -2.97
C ASN A 293 10.78 -29.56 -2.59
N ILE A 294 9.63 -30.22 -2.46
CA ILE A 294 8.42 -29.65 -1.85
C ILE A 294 7.85 -30.67 -0.88
N CYS A 295 7.57 -30.23 0.34
CA CYS A 295 6.74 -30.98 1.27
C CYS A 295 5.37 -30.32 1.37
N TYR A 296 4.35 -31.13 1.61
CA TYR A 296 3.00 -30.63 1.82
C TYR A 296 2.17 -31.56 2.70
N ASP A 297 1.33 -30.95 3.53
CA ASP A 297 0.38 -31.65 4.39
C ASP A 297 -1.06 -31.22 4.07
N SER A 298 -2.02 -32.16 4.15
CA SER A 298 -3.45 -31.82 4.24
C SER A 298 -3.79 -31.20 5.60
N GLU A 299 -4.91 -30.50 5.71
CA GLU A 299 -5.38 -29.86 6.96
C GLU A 299 -5.36 -30.79 8.18
N ASP A 300 -5.84 -32.02 8.03
CA ASP A 300 -5.87 -33.04 9.08
C ASP A 300 -4.54 -33.81 9.24
N GLY A 301 -3.59 -33.62 8.32
CA GLY A 301 -2.32 -34.35 8.25
C GLY A 301 -2.43 -35.79 7.77
N SER A 302 -3.58 -36.22 7.26
CA SER A 302 -3.75 -37.56 6.68
C SER A 302 -2.89 -37.76 5.42
N VAL A 303 -2.65 -36.68 4.67
CA VAL A 303 -1.67 -36.61 3.60
C VAL A 303 -0.48 -35.82 4.11
N SER A 304 0.72 -36.42 4.08
CA SER A 304 1.98 -35.76 4.38
C SER A 304 3.06 -36.30 3.45
N GLU A 305 3.27 -35.61 2.34
CA GLU A 305 4.10 -36.07 1.23
C GLU A 305 5.30 -35.15 0.98
N SER A 306 6.27 -35.69 0.24
CA SER A 306 7.44 -34.98 -0.25
C SER A 306 7.63 -35.34 -1.71
N ILE A 307 8.07 -34.38 -2.52
CA ILE A 307 8.40 -34.59 -3.92
C ILE A 307 9.77 -33.99 -4.19
N TRP A 308 10.73 -34.87 -4.46
CA TRP A 308 12.09 -34.51 -4.80
C TRP A 308 12.31 -34.41 -6.31
N GLY A 309 13.18 -33.49 -6.73
CA GLY A 309 13.65 -33.31 -8.09
C GLY A 309 13.24 -31.99 -8.73
N GLN A 310 13.77 -31.72 -9.91
CA GLN A 310 13.59 -30.43 -10.62
C GLN A 310 12.13 -30.17 -11.05
N ASN A 311 11.30 -31.21 -11.12
CA ASN A 311 9.90 -31.13 -11.53
C ASN A 311 8.92 -31.08 -10.34
N CYS A 312 9.43 -30.94 -9.10
CA CYS A 312 8.64 -31.05 -7.88
C CYS A 312 7.40 -30.13 -7.87
N ALA A 313 7.52 -28.90 -8.37
CA ALA A 313 6.40 -27.96 -8.45
C ALA A 313 5.27 -28.43 -9.40
N THR A 314 5.62 -29.01 -10.55
CA THR A 314 4.62 -29.50 -11.52
C THR A 314 3.95 -30.76 -11.01
N GLU A 315 4.71 -31.69 -10.44
CA GLU A 315 4.16 -32.91 -9.86
C GLU A 315 3.28 -32.62 -8.64
N PHE A 316 3.65 -31.65 -7.80
CA PHE A 316 2.78 -31.14 -6.73
C PHE A 316 1.44 -30.64 -7.27
N LEU A 317 1.46 -29.78 -8.30
CA LEU A 317 0.25 -29.32 -8.97
C LEU A 317 -0.56 -30.47 -9.60
N GLU A 318 0.10 -31.56 -10.00
CA GLU A 318 -0.55 -32.76 -10.54
C GLU A 318 -1.29 -33.58 -9.49
N ARG A 319 -0.76 -33.65 -8.26
CA ARG A 319 -1.36 -34.39 -7.13
C ARG A 319 -2.50 -33.64 -6.44
N LEU A 320 -2.56 -32.32 -6.56
CA LEU A 320 -3.61 -31.51 -5.91
C LEU A 320 -5.02 -31.74 -6.49
N PRO A 321 -6.04 -31.96 -5.67
CA PRO A 321 -7.44 -32.05 -6.12
C PRO A 321 -7.98 -30.69 -6.61
N ASP A 322 -9.12 -30.73 -7.32
CA ASP A 322 -9.86 -29.51 -7.67
C ASP A 322 -10.29 -28.75 -6.42
N LYS A 323 -10.44 -27.42 -6.52
CA LYS A 323 -10.82 -26.53 -5.42
C LYS A 323 -9.89 -26.59 -4.19
N SER A 324 -8.58 -26.69 -4.44
CA SER A 324 -7.56 -26.65 -3.38
C SER A 324 -7.24 -25.22 -2.92
N LEU A 325 -7.17 -25.01 -1.61
CA LEU A 325 -6.60 -23.83 -0.96
C LEU A 325 -5.26 -24.19 -0.32
N ILE A 326 -4.20 -23.49 -0.70
CA ILE A 326 -2.83 -23.80 -0.27
C ILE A 326 -2.24 -22.62 0.47
N TYR A 327 -1.64 -22.88 1.62
CA TYR A 327 -0.90 -21.89 2.40
C TYR A 327 0.60 -22.13 2.33
N PHE A 328 1.33 -21.08 1.96
CA PHE A 328 2.78 -20.98 2.13
C PHE A 328 3.09 -19.91 3.18
N HIS A 329 4.18 -20.06 3.92
CA HIS A 329 4.60 -19.06 4.89
C HIS A 329 5.61 -18.10 4.26
N ASN A 330 5.18 -16.85 4.00
CA ASN A 330 5.89 -15.88 3.15
C ASN A 330 5.84 -16.24 1.65
N LEU A 331 4.61 -16.42 1.14
CA LEU A 331 4.29 -16.83 -0.24
C LEU A 331 5.06 -16.10 -1.36
N SER A 332 5.49 -14.86 -1.15
CA SER A 332 6.22 -14.06 -2.17
C SER A 332 7.42 -14.80 -2.73
N TYR A 333 8.02 -15.69 -1.96
CA TYR A 333 9.15 -16.52 -2.37
C TYR A 333 8.69 -17.79 -3.12
N ASP A 334 7.82 -18.61 -2.53
CA ASP A 334 7.41 -19.91 -3.10
C ASP A 334 6.60 -19.79 -4.38
N ILE A 335 5.84 -18.69 -4.52
CA ILE A 335 4.99 -18.47 -5.69
C ILE A 335 5.79 -18.43 -7.00
N ASN A 336 7.06 -18.05 -6.96
CA ASN A 336 7.96 -17.98 -8.12
C ASN A 336 8.14 -19.36 -8.79
N PHE A 337 8.03 -20.44 -8.01
CA PHE A 337 8.14 -21.81 -8.51
C PHE A 337 6.82 -22.35 -9.06
N ILE A 338 5.67 -21.85 -8.58
CA ILE A 338 4.34 -22.35 -8.97
C ILE A 338 3.78 -21.57 -10.16
N LEU A 339 3.91 -20.24 -10.15
CA LEU A 339 3.16 -19.35 -11.05
C LEU A 339 3.43 -19.63 -12.54
N ARG A 340 4.67 -20.01 -12.87
CA ARG A 340 5.12 -20.38 -14.22
C ARG A 340 4.40 -21.60 -14.80
N HIS A 341 3.85 -22.47 -13.94
CA HIS A 341 3.18 -23.72 -14.34
C HIS A 341 1.65 -23.60 -14.38
N MET A 342 1.07 -22.54 -13.82
CA MET A 342 -0.38 -22.34 -13.83
C MET A 342 -0.90 -22.21 -15.27
N THR A 343 -2.00 -22.91 -15.59
CA THR A 343 -2.64 -22.82 -16.92
C THR A 343 -3.24 -21.44 -17.14
N GLU A 344 -3.92 -20.91 -16.13
CA GLU A 344 -4.54 -19.58 -16.16
C GLU A 344 -4.45 -18.94 -14.77
N VAL A 345 -4.17 -17.64 -14.70
CA VAL A 345 -4.31 -16.86 -13.46
C VAL A 345 -5.62 -16.09 -13.53
N LYS A 346 -6.54 -16.41 -12.60
CA LYS A 346 -7.88 -15.84 -12.55
C LYS A 346 -7.93 -14.65 -11.59
N GLY A 347 -8.66 -13.62 -12.01
CA GLY A 347 -8.80 -12.39 -11.23
C GLY A 347 -7.51 -11.56 -11.19
N THR A 348 -7.41 -10.66 -10.22
CA THR A 348 -6.21 -9.84 -10.01
C THR A 348 -5.45 -10.41 -8.81
N PRO A 349 -4.17 -10.81 -8.98
CA PRO A 349 -3.31 -11.15 -7.85
C PRO A 349 -3.35 -10.06 -6.77
N ILE A 350 -3.50 -10.46 -5.51
CA ILE A 350 -3.49 -9.53 -4.38
C ILE A 350 -2.03 -9.39 -3.94
N ILE A 351 -1.39 -8.33 -4.44
CA ILE A 351 0.01 -8.00 -4.15
C ILE A 351 0.05 -6.60 -3.52
N LYS A 352 0.70 -6.48 -2.36
CA LYS A 352 0.86 -5.21 -1.62
C LYS A 352 2.35 -4.92 -1.45
N GLY A 353 2.87 -3.94 -2.18
CA GLY A 353 4.32 -3.71 -2.27
C GLY A 353 4.99 -4.88 -2.97
N SER A 354 6.05 -5.43 -2.39
CA SER A 354 6.68 -6.68 -2.84
C SER A 354 5.96 -7.95 -2.37
N ARG A 355 4.99 -7.83 -1.47
CA ARG A 355 4.39 -9.00 -0.82
C ARG A 355 3.22 -9.57 -1.61
N THR A 356 3.34 -10.83 -2.01
CA THR A 356 2.24 -11.60 -2.61
C THR A 356 1.37 -12.20 -1.50
N MET A 357 0.09 -11.80 -1.43
CA MET A 357 -0.83 -12.23 -0.37
C MET A 357 -1.79 -13.33 -0.82
N GLN A 358 -2.26 -13.26 -2.07
CA GLN A 358 -3.13 -14.27 -2.66
C GLN A 358 -3.04 -14.27 -4.19
N ILE A 359 -2.99 -15.47 -4.77
CA ILE A 359 -3.21 -15.73 -6.19
C ILE A 359 -4.29 -16.80 -6.35
N THR A 360 -5.11 -16.66 -7.38
CA THR A 360 -6.15 -17.62 -7.76
C THR A 360 -5.95 -17.98 -9.22
N GLY A 361 -6.09 -19.25 -9.57
CA GLY A 361 -5.89 -19.70 -10.94
C GLY A 361 -6.44 -21.09 -11.23
N LEU A 362 -6.19 -21.55 -12.44
CA LEU A 362 -6.45 -22.91 -12.88
C LEU A 362 -5.16 -23.63 -13.23
N TYR A 363 -5.08 -24.91 -12.91
CA TYR A 363 -4.08 -25.84 -13.40
C TYR A 363 -4.75 -27.05 -14.01
N LYS A 364 -4.60 -27.26 -15.33
CA LYS A 364 -5.25 -28.35 -16.10
C LYS A 364 -6.76 -28.46 -15.83
N GLY A 365 -7.44 -27.31 -15.69
CA GLY A 365 -8.88 -27.22 -15.40
C GLY A 365 -9.25 -27.21 -13.91
N ARG A 366 -8.33 -27.59 -13.01
CA ARG A 366 -8.55 -27.56 -11.55
C ARG A 366 -8.31 -26.18 -10.98
N ALA A 367 -9.22 -25.70 -10.15
CA ALA A 367 -9.16 -24.40 -9.52
C ALA A 367 -8.33 -24.44 -8.23
N ILE A 368 -7.38 -23.52 -8.11
CA ILE A 368 -6.43 -23.43 -6.99
C ILE A 368 -6.41 -22.00 -6.47
N ILE A 369 -6.43 -21.86 -5.14
CA ILE A 369 -6.13 -20.61 -4.43
C ILE A 369 -4.86 -20.82 -3.61
N ILE A 370 -3.93 -19.88 -3.72
CA ILE A 370 -2.70 -19.88 -2.94
C ILE A 370 -2.69 -18.61 -2.09
N LYS A 371 -2.47 -18.75 -0.78
CA LYS A 371 -2.47 -17.66 0.20
C LYS A 371 -1.19 -17.64 1.03
N ASP A 372 -0.81 -16.43 1.44
CA ASP A 372 0.26 -16.22 2.39
C ASP A 372 -0.24 -16.39 3.83
N SER A 373 0.30 -17.36 4.56
CA SER A 373 -0.02 -17.50 6.00
C SER A 373 0.61 -16.39 6.84
N TYR A 374 1.75 -15.84 6.40
CA TYR A 374 2.48 -14.79 7.12
C TYR A 374 1.65 -13.49 7.16
N SER A 375 0.68 -13.29 6.26
CA SER A 375 -0.13 -12.06 6.20
C SER A 375 -1.23 -12.05 7.27
N VAL A 376 -1.51 -13.24 7.81
CA VAL A 376 -2.41 -13.49 8.93
C VAL A 376 -1.59 -13.62 10.22
N ILE A 377 -0.54 -14.42 10.23
CA ILE A 377 0.32 -14.65 11.39
C ILE A 377 1.71 -14.08 11.08
N ASN A 378 1.90 -12.79 11.38
CA ASN A 378 3.12 -12.06 11.07
C ASN A 378 4.27 -12.37 12.07
N LYS A 379 4.61 -13.64 12.21
CA LYS A 379 5.67 -14.18 13.10
C LYS A 379 6.49 -15.22 12.36
N LYS A 380 7.78 -15.34 12.68
CA LYS A 380 8.65 -16.36 12.09
C LYS A 380 8.15 -17.75 12.48
N LEU A 381 8.22 -18.70 11.55
CA LEU A 381 7.79 -20.07 11.77
C LEU A 381 8.42 -20.74 12.99
N LYS A 382 9.71 -20.47 13.27
CA LYS A 382 10.43 -21.00 14.45
C LYS A 382 9.76 -20.68 15.80
N LEU A 383 8.92 -19.64 15.84
CA LEU A 383 8.22 -19.23 17.07
C LEU A 383 6.89 -19.94 17.25
N PHE A 384 6.34 -20.59 16.22
CA PHE A 384 5.01 -21.20 16.27
C PHE A 384 4.87 -22.27 17.35
N PRO A 385 5.86 -23.18 17.57
CA PRO A 385 5.75 -24.19 18.61
C PRO A 385 5.53 -23.58 19.99
N ALA A 386 6.34 -22.58 20.37
CA ALA A 386 6.17 -21.88 21.65
C ALA A 386 4.90 -21.01 21.67
N MET A 387 4.62 -20.31 20.58
CA MET A 387 3.48 -19.38 20.46
C MET A 387 2.13 -20.10 20.57
N PHE A 388 2.01 -21.31 20.03
CA PHE A 388 0.79 -22.11 19.99
C PHE A 388 0.82 -23.35 20.90
N ASN A 389 1.88 -23.50 21.71
CA ASN A 389 2.12 -24.65 22.57
C ASN A 389 2.01 -25.99 21.83
N LEU A 390 2.62 -26.06 20.64
CA LEU A 390 2.56 -27.23 19.76
C LEU A 390 3.47 -28.34 20.26
N GLN A 391 3.04 -29.59 20.06
CA GLN A 391 3.81 -30.78 20.43
C GLN A 391 4.76 -31.26 19.31
N THR A 392 4.94 -30.45 18.25
CA THR A 392 5.69 -30.81 17.04
C THR A 392 7.19 -30.86 17.23
N GLY A 393 7.73 -30.33 18.33
CA GLY A 393 9.16 -30.06 18.47
C GLY A 393 9.59 -28.74 17.80
N PRO A 394 10.86 -28.32 17.94
CA PRO A 394 11.38 -27.09 17.36
C PRO A 394 11.58 -27.22 15.83
N LYS A 395 11.93 -26.09 15.21
CA LYS A 395 12.41 -26.07 13.83
C LYS A 395 13.84 -26.64 13.77
N GLU A 396 14.12 -27.46 12.77
CA GLU A 396 15.39 -28.20 12.63
C GLU A 396 16.51 -27.34 12.00
N VAL A 397 17.68 -27.94 11.82
CA VAL A 397 18.87 -27.30 11.22
C VAL A 397 18.99 -27.67 9.74
N PHE A 398 19.36 -26.72 8.87
CA PHE A 398 19.52 -26.98 7.43
C PHE A 398 20.70 -26.21 6.79
N PRO A 399 21.58 -26.87 6.00
CA PRO A 399 22.71 -26.22 5.35
C PRO A 399 22.32 -25.58 4.01
N TYR A 400 21.58 -24.47 4.01
CA TYR A 400 21.04 -23.83 2.78
C TYR A 400 22.07 -23.59 1.66
N ASN A 401 23.27 -23.12 2.01
CA ASN A 401 24.31 -22.79 1.03
C ASN A 401 25.04 -24.03 0.48
N TYR A 402 24.86 -25.20 1.10
CA TYR A 402 25.45 -26.45 0.63
C TYR A 402 24.66 -27.05 -0.55
N TYR A 403 23.33 -26.91 -0.52
CA TYR A 403 22.41 -27.38 -1.57
C TYR A 403 22.49 -26.48 -2.82
N SER A 404 23.60 -26.55 -3.54
CA SER A 404 23.82 -25.79 -4.78
C SER A 404 23.24 -26.48 -6.02
N SER A 405 22.98 -25.70 -7.07
CA SER A 405 22.53 -26.19 -8.37
C SER A 405 23.51 -27.19 -8.99
N THR A 406 24.81 -27.04 -8.71
CA THR A 406 25.86 -27.96 -9.18
C THR A 406 25.80 -29.28 -8.42
N LEU A 407 25.63 -29.24 -7.09
CA LEU A 407 25.53 -30.45 -6.26
C LEU A 407 24.28 -31.26 -6.60
N LEU A 408 23.18 -30.59 -6.91
CA LEU A 408 21.88 -31.20 -7.21
C LEU A 408 21.69 -31.57 -8.69
N ALA A 409 22.71 -31.35 -9.52
CA ALA A 409 22.66 -31.71 -10.93
C ALA A 409 22.53 -33.24 -11.11
N ASN A 410 21.87 -33.65 -12.19
CA ASN A 410 21.66 -35.07 -12.53
C ASN A 410 20.99 -35.91 -11.42
N ASP A 411 20.13 -35.29 -10.61
CA ASP A 411 19.43 -35.94 -9.49
C ASP A 411 20.36 -36.57 -8.45
N ASN A 412 21.53 -35.96 -8.20
CA ASN A 412 22.43 -36.41 -7.16
C ASN A 412 21.75 -36.33 -5.77
N ARG A 413 21.82 -37.44 -5.03
CA ARG A 413 21.25 -37.59 -3.67
C ARG A 413 22.33 -37.76 -2.60
N THR A 414 23.60 -37.75 -2.97
CA THR A 414 24.70 -38.00 -2.04
C THR A 414 25.39 -36.68 -1.68
N GLY A 415 25.43 -36.37 -0.38
CA GLY A 415 26.15 -35.25 0.22
C GLY A 415 27.37 -35.70 1.01
N VAL A 416 28.37 -34.83 1.13
CA VAL A 416 29.59 -35.01 1.92
C VAL A 416 29.42 -34.26 3.25
N ILE A 417 29.52 -34.99 4.36
CA ILE A 417 29.25 -34.47 5.71
C ILE A 417 30.21 -33.34 6.07
N SER A 418 31.52 -33.52 5.86
CA SER A 418 32.55 -32.53 6.21
C SER A 418 32.38 -31.20 5.48
N GLU A 419 31.89 -31.23 4.23
CA GLU A 419 31.59 -30.03 3.45
C GLU A 419 30.30 -29.36 3.92
N ALA A 420 29.23 -30.13 4.18
CA ALA A 420 27.97 -29.62 4.68
C ALA A 420 28.13 -28.90 6.03
N CYS A 421 28.95 -29.44 6.94
CA CYS A 421 29.23 -28.86 8.26
C CYS A 421 29.80 -27.44 8.19
N LYS A 422 30.46 -27.04 7.10
CA LYS A 422 30.97 -25.66 6.91
C LYS A 422 29.84 -24.63 6.78
N PHE A 423 28.64 -25.07 6.44
CA PHE A 423 27.47 -24.22 6.19
C PHE A 423 26.42 -24.32 7.31
N VAL A 424 26.73 -25.03 8.39
CA VAL A 424 25.85 -25.23 9.55
C VAL A 424 26.45 -24.59 10.79
N LYS A 425 25.62 -23.89 11.57
CA LYS A 425 26.04 -23.35 12.87
C LYS A 425 26.01 -24.39 13.98
N ASP A 426 24.95 -25.19 14.05
CA ASP A 426 24.76 -26.25 15.04
C ASP A 426 25.10 -27.61 14.42
N ILE A 427 26.40 -27.93 14.43
CA ILE A 427 26.93 -29.16 13.84
C ILE A 427 26.46 -30.39 14.64
N GLU A 428 26.29 -30.27 15.96
CA GLU A 428 25.86 -31.40 16.81
C GLU A 428 24.46 -31.87 16.45
N THR A 429 23.50 -30.93 16.36
CA THR A 429 22.13 -31.24 15.94
C THR A 429 22.11 -31.78 14.51
N PHE A 430 22.91 -31.20 13.60
CA PHE A 430 23.01 -31.68 12.22
C PHE A 430 23.47 -33.15 12.13
N MET A 431 24.52 -33.51 12.87
CA MET A 431 25.04 -34.89 12.93
C MET A 431 24.02 -35.85 13.54
N LYS A 432 23.40 -35.44 14.66
CA LYS A 432 22.34 -36.23 15.31
C LYS A 432 21.16 -36.48 14.37
N ASN A 433 20.78 -35.50 13.56
CA ASN A 433 19.72 -35.64 12.56
C ASN A 433 20.12 -36.65 11.47
N ILE A 434 21.35 -36.58 10.95
CA ILE A 434 21.85 -37.57 9.97
C ILE A 434 21.75 -39.00 10.50
N ASP A 435 22.12 -39.20 11.77
CA ASP A 435 22.15 -40.53 12.39
C ASP A 435 20.75 -41.05 12.76
N SER A 436 19.82 -40.16 13.10
CA SER A 436 18.47 -40.52 13.52
C SER A 436 17.48 -40.74 12.37
N ILE A 437 17.69 -40.07 11.22
CA ILE A 437 16.84 -40.23 10.05
C ILE A 437 17.15 -41.58 9.38
N LYS A 438 16.15 -42.45 9.30
CA LYS A 438 16.31 -43.82 8.77
C LYS A 438 16.92 -43.80 7.36
N GLY A 439 18.12 -44.36 7.24
CA GLY A 439 18.86 -44.49 5.98
C GLY A 439 19.38 -43.15 5.43
N CYS A 440 19.47 -42.10 6.24
CA CYS A 440 20.09 -40.83 5.86
C CYS A 440 21.61 -40.93 5.90
N ARG A 441 22.20 -41.54 6.93
CA ARG A 441 23.63 -41.88 6.89
C ARG A 441 23.89 -42.97 5.86
N ILE A 442 24.75 -42.68 4.89
CA ILE A 442 25.15 -43.62 3.83
C ILE A 442 26.40 -44.38 4.28
N ASP A 443 27.43 -43.65 4.72
CA ASP A 443 28.68 -44.18 5.26
C ASP A 443 29.30 -43.19 6.27
N GLU A 444 30.59 -43.34 6.60
CA GLU A 444 31.30 -42.45 7.54
C GLU A 444 31.35 -40.98 7.08
N ASN A 445 31.43 -40.74 5.77
CA ASN A 445 31.67 -39.44 5.16
C ASN A 445 30.46 -38.87 4.41
N HIS A 446 29.45 -39.68 4.10
CA HIS A 446 28.34 -39.30 3.23
C HIS A 446 26.95 -39.45 3.88
N PHE A 447 26.03 -38.61 3.44
CA PHE A 447 24.61 -38.63 3.83
C PHE A 447 23.69 -38.40 2.63
N ASP A 448 22.41 -38.77 2.77
CA ASP A 448 21.37 -38.66 1.75
C ASP A 448 20.70 -37.27 1.80
N LEU A 449 20.89 -36.48 0.75
CA LEU A 449 20.38 -35.12 0.59
C LEU A 449 18.84 -35.07 0.57
N GLU A 450 18.21 -36.02 -0.13
CA GLU A 450 16.76 -36.06 -0.27
C GLU A 450 16.09 -36.35 1.06
N LYS A 451 16.59 -37.36 1.78
CA LYS A 451 16.02 -37.75 3.07
C LYS A 451 16.20 -36.64 4.11
N TYR A 452 17.36 -36.00 4.14
CA TYR A 452 17.60 -34.89 5.07
C TYR A 452 16.72 -33.68 4.75
N SER A 453 16.67 -33.24 3.49
CA SER A 453 15.82 -32.14 3.06
C SER A 453 14.34 -32.43 3.28
N THR A 454 13.89 -33.66 3.00
CA THR A 454 12.51 -34.08 3.26
C THR A 454 12.18 -34.04 4.74
N PHE A 455 13.06 -34.55 5.61
CA PHE A 455 12.85 -34.49 7.05
C PHE A 455 12.70 -33.05 7.54
N TYR A 456 13.60 -32.16 7.12
CA TYR A 456 13.58 -30.75 7.48
C TYR A 456 12.30 -30.03 6.99
N CYS A 457 12.02 -30.14 5.69
CA CYS A 457 10.92 -29.42 5.06
C CYS A 457 9.55 -29.95 5.57
N LYS A 458 9.41 -31.26 5.83
CA LYS A 458 8.22 -31.80 6.51
C LYS A 458 8.03 -31.23 7.90
N GLN A 459 9.10 -31.01 8.66
CA GLN A 459 8.98 -30.40 9.98
C GLN A 459 8.49 -28.94 9.90
N ASP A 460 9.01 -28.16 8.95
CA ASP A 460 8.53 -26.79 8.71
C ASP A 460 7.04 -26.76 8.30
N VAL A 461 6.65 -27.60 7.35
CA VAL A 461 5.25 -27.73 6.91
C VAL A 461 4.35 -28.17 8.06
N ARG A 462 4.80 -29.12 8.89
CA ARG A 462 4.06 -29.58 10.07
C ARG A 462 3.86 -28.47 11.10
N ILE A 463 4.91 -27.71 11.42
CA ILE A 463 4.83 -26.56 12.33
C ILE A 463 3.85 -25.52 11.77
N LEU A 464 3.91 -25.25 10.47
CA LEU A 464 3.00 -24.33 9.79
C LEU A 464 1.56 -24.81 9.90
N ARG A 465 1.28 -26.06 9.51
CA ARG A 465 -0.06 -26.67 9.56
C ARG A 465 -0.63 -26.64 10.97
N GLU A 466 0.08 -27.22 11.93
CA GLU A 466 -0.45 -27.35 13.30
C GLU A 466 -0.66 -25.97 13.94
N GLY A 467 0.27 -25.03 13.75
CA GLY A 467 0.11 -23.65 14.24
C GLY A 467 -1.04 -22.90 13.56
N PHE A 468 -1.20 -23.03 12.25
CA PHE A 468 -2.26 -22.33 11.51
C PHE A 468 -3.65 -22.92 11.77
N VAL A 469 -3.77 -24.25 11.85
CA VAL A 469 -5.02 -24.93 12.21
C VAL A 469 -5.41 -24.62 13.65
N LYS A 470 -4.45 -24.58 14.59
CA LYS A 470 -4.69 -24.11 15.96
C LYS A 470 -5.23 -22.68 15.96
N PHE A 471 -4.55 -21.78 15.25
CA PHE A 471 -4.99 -20.38 15.10
C PHE A 471 -6.41 -20.28 14.53
N ARG A 472 -6.72 -21.05 13.49
CA ARG A 472 -8.06 -21.10 12.89
C ARG A 472 -9.12 -21.52 13.90
N ASN A 473 -8.90 -22.64 14.58
CA ASN A 473 -9.87 -23.22 15.50
C ASN A 473 -10.14 -22.28 16.68
N ASP A 474 -9.09 -21.67 17.18
CA ASP A 474 -9.14 -20.65 18.22
C ASP A 474 -9.93 -19.41 17.78
N LEU A 475 -9.67 -18.91 16.57
CA LEU A 475 -10.39 -17.77 16.00
C LEU A 475 -11.88 -18.07 15.78
N LEU A 476 -12.19 -19.27 15.27
CA LEU A 476 -13.56 -19.72 15.05
C LEU A 476 -14.31 -19.86 16.37
N LYS A 477 -13.68 -20.47 17.38
CA LYS A 477 -14.25 -20.68 18.71
C LYS A 477 -14.55 -19.36 19.42
N GLU A 478 -13.62 -18.42 19.40
CA GLU A 478 -13.72 -17.18 20.20
C GLU A 478 -14.48 -16.06 19.48
N PHE A 479 -14.42 -16.02 18.15
CA PHE A 479 -14.92 -14.89 17.36
C PHE A 479 -15.94 -15.25 16.27
N ASP A 480 -16.21 -16.53 16.04
CA ASP A 480 -17.05 -17.01 14.92
C ASP A 480 -16.56 -16.50 13.55
N LEU A 481 -15.23 -16.50 13.38
CA LEU A 481 -14.57 -16.09 12.14
C LEU A 481 -13.68 -17.22 11.63
N ASN A 482 -13.92 -17.65 10.39
CA ASN A 482 -13.07 -18.63 9.72
C ASN A 482 -11.93 -17.91 8.97
N VAL A 483 -10.68 -18.18 9.36
CA VAL A 483 -9.49 -17.55 8.77
C VAL A 483 -9.39 -17.77 7.26
N TYR A 484 -9.94 -18.87 6.73
CA TYR A 484 -9.91 -19.20 5.30
C TYR A 484 -10.65 -18.20 4.42
N ASP A 485 -11.58 -17.41 4.97
CA ASP A 485 -12.31 -16.38 4.25
C ASP A 485 -11.50 -15.09 4.04
N TYR A 486 -10.35 -14.98 4.70
CA TYR A 486 -9.60 -13.72 4.81
C TYR A 486 -8.19 -13.85 4.22
N VAL A 487 -7.60 -12.70 3.89
CA VAL A 487 -6.28 -12.59 3.27
C VAL A 487 -5.23 -11.98 4.18
N SER A 488 -5.64 -11.45 5.34
CA SER A 488 -4.74 -10.82 6.32
C SER A 488 -5.42 -10.63 7.67
N ILE A 489 -4.60 -10.46 8.71
CA ILE A 489 -5.07 -10.14 10.06
C ILE A 489 -5.85 -8.82 10.13
N CYS A 490 -5.45 -7.80 9.36
CA CYS A 490 -6.19 -6.53 9.31
C CYS A 490 -7.61 -6.71 8.77
N PHE A 491 -7.83 -7.68 7.88
CA PHE A 491 -9.18 -7.99 7.39
C PHE A 491 -10.01 -8.65 8.51
N ILE A 492 -9.42 -9.62 9.21
CA ILE A 492 -10.06 -10.32 10.35
C ILE A 492 -10.45 -9.31 11.44
N ALA A 493 -9.52 -8.45 11.84
CA ALA A 493 -9.77 -7.40 12.83
C ALA A 493 -10.89 -6.46 12.37
N ASN A 494 -10.83 -5.94 11.14
CA ASN A 494 -11.90 -5.09 10.61
C ASN A 494 -13.25 -5.82 10.58
N LYS A 495 -13.28 -7.11 10.25
CA LYS A 495 -14.52 -7.89 10.20
C LYS A 495 -15.13 -8.11 11.59
N LEU A 496 -14.30 -8.34 12.59
CA LEU A 496 -14.72 -8.42 13.98
C LEU A 496 -15.40 -7.12 14.43
N PHE A 497 -14.76 -5.98 14.18
CA PHE A 497 -15.29 -4.66 14.55
C PHE A 497 -16.50 -4.25 13.71
N GLU A 498 -16.55 -4.61 12.43
CA GLU A 498 -17.76 -4.47 11.62
C GLU A 498 -18.96 -5.13 12.30
N ASN A 499 -18.82 -6.40 12.69
CA ASN A 499 -19.90 -7.17 13.26
C ASN A 499 -20.31 -6.69 14.67
N ARG A 500 -19.34 -6.33 15.52
CA ARG A 500 -19.57 -6.02 16.95
C ARG A 500 -19.73 -4.53 17.26
N VAL A 501 -19.19 -3.65 16.43
CA VAL A 501 -19.14 -2.20 16.70
C VAL A 501 -19.83 -1.40 15.60
N TYR A 502 -19.44 -1.59 14.34
CA TYR A 502 -19.87 -0.66 13.29
C TYR A 502 -21.30 -0.90 12.80
N PHE A 503 -21.67 -2.15 12.49
CA PHE A 503 -23.02 -2.47 12.03
C PHE A 503 -24.10 -2.23 13.09
N PRO A 504 -23.89 -2.54 14.38
CA PRO A 504 -24.87 -2.25 15.43
C PRO A 504 -25.20 -0.75 15.60
N ASN A 505 -24.30 0.15 15.18
CA ASN A 505 -24.57 1.59 15.25
C ASN A 505 -25.63 2.04 14.25
N GLY A 506 -25.57 1.56 13.01
CA GLY A 506 -26.52 1.91 11.95
C GLY A 506 -26.39 3.32 11.37
N ASN A 507 -25.44 4.15 11.84
CA ASN A 507 -25.24 5.54 11.40
C ASN A 507 -23.76 5.92 11.18
N LEU A 508 -22.89 4.93 10.89
CA LEU A 508 -21.48 5.14 10.54
C LEU A 508 -21.27 4.99 9.02
N TYR A 509 -20.36 5.77 8.45
CA TYR A 509 -20.15 5.80 6.99
C TYR A 509 -18.67 5.61 6.62
N ASP A 510 -18.41 4.81 5.60
CA ASP A 510 -17.17 4.88 4.84
C ASP A 510 -17.19 6.10 3.90
N LEU A 511 -16.04 6.73 3.72
CA LEU A 511 -15.87 7.91 2.87
C LEU A 511 -15.08 7.57 1.61
N SER A 512 -15.38 8.27 0.51
CA SER A 512 -14.61 8.27 -0.73
C SER A 512 -14.30 9.69 -1.22
N ASN A 513 -13.53 9.79 -2.30
CA ASN A 513 -13.32 11.04 -3.05
C ASN A 513 -12.84 12.23 -2.17
N LYS A 514 -13.33 13.47 -2.41
CA LYS A 514 -12.92 14.71 -1.73
C LYS A 514 -12.88 14.61 -0.20
N PRO A 515 -13.96 14.22 0.53
CA PRO A 515 -13.92 14.18 1.99
C PRO A 515 -12.94 13.13 2.52
N ARG A 516 -12.84 11.96 1.88
CA ARG A 516 -11.85 10.94 2.24
C ARG A 516 -10.43 11.44 2.04
N GLU A 517 -10.15 12.07 0.90
CA GLU A 517 -8.82 12.57 0.58
C GLU A 517 -8.39 13.68 1.54
N PHE A 518 -9.26 14.65 1.81
CA PHE A 518 -8.99 15.73 2.76
C PHE A 518 -8.71 15.19 4.17
N ILE A 519 -9.61 14.36 4.72
CA ILE A 519 -9.44 13.78 6.07
C ILE A 519 -8.21 12.89 6.13
N SER A 520 -7.88 12.17 5.05
CA SER A 520 -6.65 11.36 4.99
C SER A 520 -5.36 12.20 5.05
N ARG A 521 -5.39 13.50 4.70
CA ARG A 521 -4.22 14.38 4.86
C ARG A 521 -3.93 14.71 6.33
N CYS A 522 -4.88 14.51 7.24
CA CYS A 522 -4.66 14.58 8.69
C CYS A 522 -3.93 13.34 9.25
N ILE A 523 -3.66 12.31 8.44
CA ILE A 523 -2.95 11.11 8.88
C ILE A 523 -1.49 11.47 9.16
N GLN A 524 -1.13 11.44 10.44
CA GLN A 524 0.24 11.62 10.91
C GLN A 524 0.65 10.39 11.72
N GLY A 525 1.71 9.72 11.30
CA GLY A 525 2.25 8.54 11.99
C GLY A 525 2.80 8.85 13.38
N GLY A 526 3.37 7.82 14.04
CA GLY A 526 4.06 7.98 15.32
C GLY A 526 5.24 8.95 15.24
N ARG A 527 5.50 9.67 16.33
CA ARG A 527 6.66 10.57 16.43
C ARG A 527 7.93 9.74 16.52
N CYS A 528 8.88 9.98 15.62
CA CYS A 528 10.20 9.36 15.68
C CYS A 528 11.27 10.43 15.46
N MET A 529 12.01 10.73 16.52
CA MET A 529 13.05 11.76 16.54
C MET A 529 13.97 11.62 17.76
N LEU A 530 15.11 12.28 17.68
CA LEU A 530 15.96 12.58 18.84
C LEU A 530 15.55 13.96 19.37
N SER A 531 15.85 14.25 20.63
CA SER A 531 15.62 15.59 21.17
C SER A 531 16.34 16.65 20.31
N ASP A 532 15.61 17.71 19.96
CA ASP A 532 16.02 18.78 19.04
C ASP A 532 16.46 18.33 17.64
N ASN A 533 16.15 17.09 17.24
CA ASN A 533 16.71 16.45 16.04
C ASN A 533 18.25 16.42 16.01
N MET A 534 18.90 16.43 17.18
CA MET A 534 20.36 16.42 17.32
C MET A 534 20.87 15.04 17.77
N LYS A 535 22.13 14.73 17.41
CA LYS A 535 22.83 13.53 17.91
C LYS A 535 23.09 13.67 19.41
N GLN A 536 22.92 12.59 20.18
CA GLN A 536 23.10 12.61 21.63
C GLN A 536 23.92 11.43 22.15
N LYS A 537 24.60 11.61 23.28
CA LYS A 537 25.28 10.56 24.05
C LYS A 537 24.88 10.70 25.51
N SER A 538 24.73 9.58 26.19
CA SER A 538 24.54 9.55 27.63
C SER A 538 25.57 8.63 28.27
N GLU A 539 26.22 9.16 29.30
CA GLU A 539 27.17 8.46 30.15
C GLU A 539 26.86 8.85 31.60
N LYS A 540 27.04 7.92 32.55
CA LYS A 540 26.99 8.12 34.02
C LYS A 540 25.63 7.99 34.72
N LYS A 541 24.51 7.88 34.01
CA LYS A 541 23.18 7.63 34.61
C LYS A 541 22.42 6.54 33.84
N LEU A 542 21.64 5.73 34.56
CA LEU A 542 20.88 4.63 33.98
C LEU A 542 19.65 5.16 33.23
N ILE A 543 19.53 4.80 31.96
CA ILE A 543 18.39 5.10 31.09
C ILE A 543 17.43 3.90 31.06
N ALA A 544 16.14 4.18 31.03
CA ALA A 544 15.08 3.21 30.72
C ALA A 544 14.48 3.51 29.34
N ASP A 545 14.11 2.46 28.61
CA ASP A 545 13.25 2.55 27.42
C ASP A 545 11.80 2.43 27.89
N PHE A 546 11.18 3.57 28.17
CA PHE A 546 9.86 3.67 28.79
C PHE A 546 8.77 3.64 27.72
N ASP A 547 8.08 2.51 27.64
CA ASP A 547 7.16 2.14 26.55
C ASP A 547 5.70 2.10 27.00
N ALA A 548 4.79 2.55 26.12
CA ALA A 548 3.35 2.55 26.35
C ALA A 548 2.74 1.16 26.13
N VAL A 549 2.03 0.65 27.14
CA VAL A 549 1.34 -0.65 27.05
C VAL A 549 0.27 -0.61 25.96
N SER A 550 0.54 -1.28 24.84
CA SER A 550 -0.40 -1.42 23.72
C SER A 550 -0.96 -0.06 23.28
N LEU A 551 -0.10 0.85 22.81
CA LEU A 551 -0.45 2.24 22.54
C LEU A 551 -1.73 2.42 21.71
N TYR A 552 -1.89 1.70 20.59
CA TYR A 552 -3.09 1.85 19.75
C TYR A 552 -4.38 1.34 20.44
N PRO A 553 -4.40 0.15 21.07
CA PRO A 553 -5.52 -0.23 21.96
C PRO A 553 -5.81 0.79 23.06
N SER A 554 -4.77 1.34 23.71
CA SER A 554 -4.91 2.36 24.74
C SER A 554 -5.54 3.65 24.20
N ALA A 555 -5.19 4.04 22.96
CA ALA A 555 -5.83 5.13 22.25
C ALA A 555 -7.30 4.83 21.96
N ILE A 556 -7.63 3.65 21.44
CA ILE A 556 -9.00 3.26 21.12
C ILE A 556 -9.88 3.21 22.38
N ALA A 557 -9.34 2.76 23.51
CA ALA A 557 -10.04 2.73 24.80
C ALA A 557 -10.46 4.13 25.30
N ARG A 558 -9.88 5.20 24.73
CA ARG A 558 -10.21 6.62 24.99
C ARG A 558 -10.97 7.29 23.84
N LEU A 559 -11.28 6.58 22.75
CA LEU A 559 -11.83 7.15 21.52
C LEU A 559 -13.26 6.76 21.22
N TYR A 560 -13.84 7.36 20.19
CA TYR A 560 -15.20 7.10 19.77
C TYR A 560 -15.25 7.07 18.25
N THR A 561 -16.37 6.59 17.71
CA THR A 561 -16.71 6.79 16.31
C THR A 561 -17.65 7.97 16.17
N LEU A 562 -17.42 8.79 15.14
CA LEU A 562 -18.26 9.95 14.81
C LEU A 562 -19.46 9.48 13.96
N GLU A 563 -20.67 9.77 14.41
CA GLU A 563 -21.89 9.44 13.66
C GLU A 563 -22.19 10.46 12.55
N GLY A 564 -22.84 9.98 11.48
CA GLY A 564 -23.24 10.80 10.35
C GLY A 564 -22.11 11.00 9.32
N ILE A 565 -22.25 12.07 8.53
CA ILE A 565 -21.36 12.41 7.42
C ILE A 565 -20.70 13.77 7.66
N PRO A 566 -19.49 14.02 7.13
CA PRO A 566 -18.79 15.28 7.36
C PRO A 566 -19.52 16.46 6.70
N LYS A 567 -19.67 17.57 7.42
CA LYS A 567 -20.26 18.81 6.91
C LYS A 567 -19.18 19.84 6.65
N VAL A 568 -19.29 20.57 5.54
CA VAL A 568 -18.34 21.65 5.22
C VAL A 568 -18.49 22.77 6.25
N MET A 569 -17.37 23.25 6.79
CA MET A 569 -17.38 24.40 7.69
C MET A 569 -17.82 25.67 6.97
N LYS A 570 -18.61 26.48 7.67
CA LYS A 570 -18.99 27.82 7.21
C LYS A 570 -17.95 28.85 7.65
N ASP A 571 -17.97 30.02 7.04
CA ASP A 571 -16.99 31.09 7.31
C ASP A 571 -16.96 31.49 8.80
N GLU A 572 -18.11 31.54 9.48
CA GLU A 572 -18.16 31.84 10.92
C GLU A 572 -17.46 30.80 11.80
N MET A 573 -17.29 29.56 11.29
CA MET A 573 -16.65 28.46 11.99
C MET A 573 -15.12 28.45 11.82
N LEU A 574 -14.57 29.24 10.91
CA LEU A 574 -13.15 29.27 10.55
C LEU A 574 -12.30 30.05 11.57
N SER A 575 -12.51 29.79 12.86
CA SER A 575 -11.66 30.30 13.92
C SER A 575 -11.43 29.24 14.99
N THR A 576 -10.22 29.22 15.53
CA THR A 576 -9.84 28.29 16.61
C THR A 576 -10.75 28.46 17.83
N GLU A 577 -11.12 29.69 18.18
CA GLU A 577 -12.03 29.98 19.30
C GLU A 577 -13.43 29.40 19.08
N TYR A 578 -14.01 29.57 17.89
CA TYR A 578 -15.31 28.99 17.55
C TYR A 578 -15.27 27.45 17.65
N LEU A 579 -14.25 26.82 17.04
CA LEU A 579 -14.11 25.37 17.06
C LEU A 579 -13.99 24.83 18.49
N MET A 580 -13.16 25.44 19.34
CA MET A 580 -12.99 24.99 20.73
C MET A 580 -14.25 25.23 21.57
N ARG A 581 -14.95 26.35 21.36
CA ARG A 581 -16.20 26.67 22.06
C ARG A 581 -17.28 25.63 21.76
N HIS A 582 -17.42 25.24 20.50
CA HIS A 582 -18.52 24.37 20.04
C HIS A 582 -18.19 22.86 19.97
N LEU A 583 -16.91 22.48 20.10
CA LEU A 583 -16.48 21.08 20.20
C LEU A 583 -16.93 20.44 21.51
N PHE A 584 -17.52 19.26 21.41
CA PHE A 584 -17.89 18.39 22.53
C PHE A 584 -16.75 18.23 23.53
N ASP A 585 -17.10 18.24 24.81
CA ASP A 585 -16.18 17.84 25.89
C ASP A 585 -15.77 16.37 25.74
N ASP A 586 -14.66 15.96 26.36
CA ASP A 586 -13.99 14.68 26.07
C ASP A 586 -14.90 13.43 26.18
N ASP A 587 -15.84 13.41 27.14
CA ASP A 587 -16.77 12.31 27.38
C ASP A 587 -18.23 12.62 26.99
N GLN A 588 -18.47 13.77 26.37
CA GLN A 588 -19.79 14.11 25.85
C GLN A 588 -20.15 13.16 24.69
N LYS A 589 -21.38 12.63 24.70
CA LYS A 589 -21.86 11.64 23.71
C LYS A 589 -22.81 12.23 22.68
N GLU A 590 -23.58 13.23 23.08
CA GLU A 590 -24.68 13.82 22.31
C GLU A 590 -24.52 15.35 22.29
N PRO A 591 -25.05 16.04 21.27
CA PRO A 591 -24.96 17.49 21.20
C PRO A 591 -25.79 18.17 22.29
N ILE A 592 -25.18 19.10 23.03
CA ILE A 592 -25.83 19.81 24.15
C ILE A 592 -25.52 21.30 24.06
N GLY A 593 -26.55 22.12 23.89
CA GLY A 593 -26.42 23.59 23.85
C GLY A 593 -25.44 24.06 22.78
N GLU A 594 -24.45 24.85 23.17
CA GLU A 594 -23.39 25.33 22.27
C GLU A 594 -22.40 24.22 21.88
N LYS A 595 -22.33 23.11 22.61
CA LYS A 595 -21.43 21.99 22.34
C LYS A 595 -22.07 21.00 21.36
N PHE A 596 -22.14 21.37 20.09
CA PHE A 596 -22.80 20.57 19.05
C PHE A 596 -21.84 19.87 18.08
N MET A 597 -20.55 20.19 18.08
CA MET A 597 -19.58 19.56 17.17
C MET A 597 -18.94 18.33 17.84
N SER A 598 -19.21 17.12 17.34
CA SER A 598 -18.62 15.89 17.89
C SER A 598 -17.17 15.68 17.46
N GLY A 599 -16.74 16.25 16.35
CA GLY A 599 -15.35 16.21 15.89
C GLY A 599 -15.16 17.02 14.62
N PHE A 600 -13.91 17.33 14.28
CA PHE A 600 -13.60 18.07 13.05
C PHE A 600 -12.21 17.75 12.50
N PHE A 601 -12.00 18.11 11.24
CA PHE A 601 -10.76 17.96 10.49
C PHE A 601 -10.52 19.24 9.69
N VAL A 602 -9.38 19.89 9.88
CA VAL A 602 -9.11 21.23 9.34
C VAL A 602 -7.69 21.35 8.78
N LEU A 603 -7.54 22.23 7.80
CA LEU A 603 -6.25 22.79 7.41
C LEU A 603 -6.03 24.07 8.21
N ILE A 604 -4.94 24.12 8.97
CA ILE A 604 -4.55 25.30 9.74
C ILE A 604 -3.27 25.91 9.19
N LYS A 605 -3.12 27.22 9.42
CA LYS A 605 -1.86 27.95 9.29
C LYS A 605 -1.39 28.35 10.68
N ILE A 606 -0.29 27.79 11.14
CA ILE A 606 0.31 28.16 12.42
C ILE A 606 0.95 29.55 12.26
N THR A 607 0.60 30.48 13.15
CA THR A 607 1.06 31.87 13.11
C THR A 607 2.03 32.18 14.25
N GLU A 608 1.86 31.55 15.41
CA GLU A 608 2.70 31.74 16.59
C GLU A 608 2.88 30.42 17.36
N ILE A 609 4.06 30.24 17.95
CA ILE A 609 4.41 29.09 18.79
C ILE A 609 4.82 29.63 20.16
N GLY A 610 4.01 29.37 21.19
CA GLY A 610 4.26 29.85 22.55
C GLY A 610 5.32 29.07 23.31
N ILE A 611 5.44 27.76 23.07
CA ILE A 611 6.38 26.88 23.76
C ILE A 611 7.24 26.14 22.74
N HIS A 612 8.56 26.27 22.85
CA HIS A 612 9.50 25.54 22.00
C HIS A 612 9.83 24.22 22.68
N ARG A 613 9.36 23.12 22.11
CA ARG A 613 9.53 21.76 22.66
C ARG A 613 10.78 21.10 22.11
N HIS A 614 11.44 20.28 22.91
CA HIS A 614 12.53 19.41 22.42
C HIS A 614 12.00 18.30 21.51
N PHE A 615 10.75 17.88 21.75
CA PHE A 615 9.97 16.99 20.87
C PHE A 615 8.72 17.70 20.33
N PRO A 616 8.84 18.55 19.29
CA PRO A 616 7.72 19.31 18.74
C PRO A 616 6.54 18.43 18.32
N LEU A 617 5.33 18.91 18.60
CA LEU A 617 4.08 18.32 18.13
C LEU A 617 3.80 18.70 16.68
N ILE A 618 4.30 19.86 16.25
CA ILE A 618 4.15 20.37 14.89
C ILE A 618 4.84 19.45 13.88
N VAL A 619 4.11 19.13 12.81
CA VAL A 619 4.60 18.31 11.69
C VAL A 619 4.66 19.18 10.43
N CYS A 620 5.87 19.55 10.02
CA CYS A 620 6.13 20.26 8.78
C CYS A 620 6.22 19.26 7.63
N ASP A 621 5.12 19.06 6.91
CA ASP A 621 5.12 18.19 5.72
C ASP A 621 5.79 18.92 4.54
N PRO A 622 6.92 18.40 3.99
CA PRO A 622 7.62 19.03 2.87
C PRO A 622 6.78 19.14 1.60
N GLU A 623 5.77 18.28 1.41
CA GLU A 623 4.89 18.37 0.24
C GLU A 623 3.87 19.50 0.38
N LEU A 624 3.50 19.85 1.62
CA LEU A 624 2.57 20.93 1.94
C LEU A 624 3.30 22.28 2.14
N ASN A 625 4.55 22.23 2.58
CA ASN A 625 5.39 23.39 2.88
C ASN A 625 6.75 23.26 2.17
N PRO A 626 6.79 23.21 0.83
CA PRO A 626 8.02 22.94 0.06
C PRO A 626 9.10 24.00 0.25
N GLU A 627 8.72 25.21 0.67
CA GLU A 627 9.63 26.32 0.99
C GLU A 627 10.35 26.15 2.35
N LEU A 628 9.84 25.28 3.23
CA LEU A 628 10.38 25.06 4.57
C LEU A 628 11.40 23.91 4.55
N ASN A 629 12.69 24.25 4.48
CA ASN A 629 13.79 23.27 4.55
C ASN A 629 14.13 22.90 6.01
N VAL A 630 13.16 22.33 6.72
CA VAL A 630 13.28 21.97 8.15
C VAL A 630 12.96 20.48 8.37
N PRO A 631 13.41 19.87 9.48
CA PRO A 631 12.98 18.53 9.84
C PRO A 631 11.46 18.42 9.94
N ARG A 632 10.93 17.25 9.57
CA ARG A 632 9.48 16.97 9.58
C ARG A 632 8.81 17.24 10.93
N SER A 633 9.53 17.14 12.05
CA SER A 633 9.06 17.58 13.38
C SER A 633 9.95 18.72 13.84
N SER A 634 9.41 19.94 13.88
CA SER A 634 10.17 21.15 14.20
C SER A 634 9.29 22.23 14.83
N ASN A 635 9.88 23.16 15.59
CA ASN A 635 9.21 24.34 16.12
C ASN A 635 9.10 25.43 15.02
N THR A 636 8.40 25.14 13.92
CA THR A 636 8.30 26.04 12.77
C THR A 636 6.84 26.33 12.44
N CYS A 637 6.49 27.60 12.24
CA CYS A 637 5.17 27.98 11.74
C CYS A 637 4.98 27.44 10.32
N CYS A 638 3.94 26.63 10.11
CA CYS A 638 3.68 25.98 8.84
C CYS A 638 2.17 25.76 8.61
N LEU A 639 1.81 25.37 7.39
CA LEU A 639 0.52 24.75 7.08
C LEU A 639 0.50 23.31 7.61
N MET A 640 -0.62 22.90 8.21
CA MET A 640 -0.77 21.57 8.78
C MET A 640 -2.23 21.12 8.70
N TYR A 641 -2.47 19.88 8.27
CA TYR A 641 -3.78 19.24 8.39
C TYR A 641 -3.88 18.56 9.76
N VAL A 642 -4.94 18.86 10.51
CA VAL A 642 -5.13 18.38 11.88
C VAL A 642 -6.59 17.96 12.10
N ASP A 643 -6.79 16.98 12.98
CA ASP A 643 -8.09 16.71 13.58
C ASP A 643 -8.25 17.50 14.89
N HIS A 644 -9.44 17.46 15.47
CA HIS A 644 -9.74 18.16 16.73
C HIS A 644 -8.80 17.75 17.88
N ILE A 645 -8.39 16.49 17.95
CA ILE A 645 -7.48 15.99 18.99
C ILE A 645 -6.11 16.64 18.85
N THR A 646 -5.55 16.63 17.63
CA THR A 646 -4.23 17.21 17.37
C THR A 646 -4.24 18.73 17.58
N LEU A 647 -5.30 19.43 17.17
CA LEU A 647 -5.41 20.87 17.37
C LEU A 647 -5.46 21.24 18.87
N GLN A 648 -6.26 20.52 19.66
CA GLN A 648 -6.28 20.70 21.12
C GLN A 648 -4.90 20.50 21.74
N ASP A 649 -4.15 19.48 21.28
CA ASP A 649 -2.82 19.18 21.82
C ASP A 649 -1.79 20.25 21.42
N LEU A 650 -1.83 20.76 20.19
CA LEU A 650 -0.96 21.86 19.73
C LEU A 650 -1.17 23.13 20.57
N ILE A 651 -2.42 23.48 20.85
CA ILE A 651 -2.77 24.64 21.67
C ILE A 651 -2.30 24.41 23.12
N LYS A 652 -2.68 23.28 23.71
CA LYS A 652 -2.41 22.98 25.12
C LYS A 652 -0.93 22.82 25.43
N TYR A 653 -0.23 22.02 24.63
CA TYR A 653 1.13 21.61 24.96
C TYR A 653 2.20 22.47 24.29
N GLN A 654 1.89 23.16 23.20
CA GLN A 654 2.88 23.95 22.47
C GLN A 654 2.50 25.44 22.37
N GLY A 655 1.37 25.85 22.95
CA GLY A 655 0.91 27.24 22.94
C GLY A 655 0.70 27.78 21.52
N VAL A 656 0.30 26.91 20.59
CA VAL A 656 0.12 27.29 19.18
C VAL A 656 -1.07 28.23 19.01
N LYS A 657 -0.85 29.34 18.29
CA LYS A 657 -1.91 30.14 17.69
C LYS A 657 -1.93 29.87 16.19
N CYS A 658 -3.13 29.74 15.63
CA CYS A 658 -3.30 29.41 14.23
C CYS A 658 -4.61 29.98 13.65
N GLU A 659 -4.59 30.14 12.33
CA GLU A 659 -5.75 30.44 11.50
C GLU A 659 -6.32 29.14 10.93
N VAL A 660 -7.65 28.99 10.99
CA VAL A 660 -8.35 27.86 10.35
C VAL A 660 -8.71 28.27 8.94
N LEU A 661 -8.23 27.54 7.93
CA LEU A 661 -8.43 27.93 6.53
C LEU A 661 -9.66 27.27 5.90
N GLN A 662 -9.87 25.99 6.19
CA GLN A 662 -10.99 25.20 5.68
C GLN A 662 -11.07 23.87 6.43
N GLY A 663 -12.23 23.22 6.43
CA GLY A 663 -12.35 21.89 7.00
C GLY A 663 -13.76 21.30 6.97
N TYR A 664 -13.85 20.11 7.56
CA TYR A 664 -15.08 19.39 7.80
C TYR A 664 -15.35 19.24 9.30
N TYR A 665 -16.62 19.25 9.67
CA TYR A 665 -17.06 18.93 11.03
C TYR A 665 -18.16 17.88 11.06
N TYR A 666 -18.35 17.26 12.22
CA TYR A 666 -19.43 16.33 12.52
C TYR A 666 -20.28 16.92 13.64
N ASP A 667 -21.59 16.76 13.55
CA ASP A 667 -22.57 17.17 14.56
C ASP A 667 -23.51 16.04 15.00
N GLY A 668 -23.22 14.80 14.58
CA GLY A 668 -23.85 13.60 15.11
C GLY A 668 -23.25 13.20 16.47
N ASN A 669 -23.78 12.11 17.04
CA ASN A 669 -23.30 11.58 18.32
C ASN A 669 -21.88 10.97 18.23
N ARG A 670 -21.27 10.76 19.39
CA ARG A 670 -20.07 9.95 19.58
C ARG A 670 -20.45 8.57 20.10
N ASP A 671 -20.21 7.53 19.30
CA ASP A 671 -20.45 6.15 19.71
C ASP A 671 -19.21 5.55 20.40
N LEU A 672 -19.42 5.07 21.63
CA LEU A 672 -18.39 4.55 22.53
C LEU A 672 -18.19 3.03 22.45
N ARG A 673 -19.02 2.29 21.69
CA ARG A 673 -18.93 0.80 21.61
C ARG A 673 -17.52 0.30 21.29
N ILE A 674 -16.76 1.08 20.52
CA ILE A 674 -15.38 0.73 20.17
C ILE A 674 -14.45 0.70 21.41
N ARG A 675 -14.66 1.60 22.38
CA ARG A 675 -13.92 1.62 23.66
C ARG A 675 -14.15 0.32 24.41
N ASP A 676 -15.42 -0.06 24.52
CA ASP A 676 -15.85 -1.21 25.30
C ASP A 676 -15.36 -2.52 24.68
N GLU A 677 -15.45 -2.65 23.35
CA GLU A 677 -14.97 -3.84 22.66
C GLU A 677 -13.45 -4.01 22.79
N VAL A 678 -12.66 -2.93 22.68
CA VAL A 678 -11.21 -3.01 22.89
C VAL A 678 -10.84 -3.36 24.32
N LYS A 679 -11.55 -2.82 25.32
CA LYS A 679 -11.34 -3.19 26.73
C LYS A 679 -11.62 -4.67 26.97
N LYS A 680 -12.75 -5.17 26.45
CA LYS A 680 -13.10 -6.61 26.52
C LYS A 680 -12.02 -7.50 25.90
N LEU A 681 -11.55 -7.16 24.70
CA LEU A 681 -10.47 -7.89 24.02
C LEU A 681 -9.17 -7.84 24.84
N PHE A 682 -8.82 -6.70 25.41
CA PHE A 682 -7.62 -6.58 26.22
C PHE A 682 -7.70 -7.40 27.52
N GLU A 683 -8.84 -7.38 28.21
CA GLU A 683 -9.09 -8.20 29.40
C GLU A 683 -9.04 -9.70 29.08
N LEU A 684 -9.65 -10.10 27.97
CA LEU A 684 -9.59 -11.47 27.45
C LEU A 684 -8.14 -11.89 27.17
N ARG A 685 -7.34 -10.99 26.59
CA ARG A 685 -5.90 -11.21 26.39
C ARG A 685 -5.16 -11.38 27.72
N LEU A 686 -5.43 -10.54 28.71
CA LEU A 686 -4.80 -10.66 30.04
C LEU A 686 -5.16 -11.98 30.72
N LYS A 687 -6.41 -12.41 30.61
CA LYS A 687 -6.87 -13.72 31.10
C LYS A 687 -6.07 -14.84 30.45
N TYR A 688 -6.03 -14.90 29.12
CA TYR A 688 -5.28 -15.94 28.41
C TYR A 688 -3.78 -15.87 28.64
N LYS A 689 -3.22 -14.68 28.85
CA LYS A 689 -1.80 -14.54 29.22
C LYS A 689 -1.49 -15.16 30.58
N LYS A 690 -2.39 -15.03 31.56
CA LYS A 690 -2.25 -15.66 32.88
C LYS A 690 -2.42 -17.18 32.84
N GLU A 691 -3.28 -17.67 31.94
CA GLU A 691 -3.50 -19.09 31.69
C GLU A 691 -2.42 -19.73 30.80
N GLU A 692 -1.40 -18.96 30.40
CA GLU A 692 -0.38 -19.36 29.41
C GLU A 692 -1.00 -19.90 28.10
N ASN A 693 -2.18 -19.39 27.76
CA ASN A 693 -2.97 -19.83 26.63
C ASN A 693 -2.55 -19.07 25.35
N PRO A 694 -2.21 -19.78 24.25
CA PRO A 694 -1.86 -19.19 22.95
C PRO A 694 -2.83 -18.15 22.39
N LEU A 695 -4.11 -18.20 22.77
CA LEU A 695 -5.14 -17.25 22.36
C LEU A 695 -4.75 -15.78 22.60
N GLN A 696 -3.92 -15.51 23.61
CA GLN A 696 -3.46 -14.14 23.90
C GLN A 696 -2.70 -13.50 22.73
N GLU A 697 -1.97 -14.30 21.94
CA GLU A 697 -1.25 -13.79 20.76
C GLU A 697 -2.19 -13.46 19.60
N ILE A 698 -3.27 -14.24 19.42
CA ILE A 698 -4.30 -13.95 18.41
C ILE A 698 -4.95 -12.60 18.71
N ILE A 699 -5.34 -12.39 19.97
CA ILE A 699 -5.97 -11.15 20.40
C ILE A 699 -5.00 -9.98 20.28
N LYS A 700 -3.72 -10.16 20.63
CA LYS A 700 -2.66 -9.16 20.42
C LYS A 700 -2.55 -8.74 18.95
N LEU A 701 -2.56 -9.71 18.04
CA LEU A 701 -2.50 -9.47 16.59
C LEU A 701 -3.73 -8.69 16.09
N ILE A 702 -4.93 -9.04 16.56
CA ILE A 702 -6.18 -8.33 16.24
C ILE A 702 -6.10 -6.88 16.73
N LEU A 703 -5.78 -6.68 18.02
CA LEU A 703 -5.70 -5.38 18.68
C LEU A 703 -4.72 -4.42 17.97
N ASN A 704 -3.57 -4.91 17.54
CA ASN A 704 -2.57 -4.12 16.82
C ASN A 704 -2.95 -3.82 15.36
N SER A 705 -3.98 -4.47 14.81
CA SER A 705 -4.35 -4.42 13.40
C SER A 705 -5.65 -3.65 13.10
N ILE A 706 -6.32 -3.11 14.11
CA ILE A 706 -7.66 -2.49 14.00
C ILE A 706 -7.68 -1.33 13.01
N TYR A 707 -6.70 -0.42 13.08
CA TYR A 707 -6.68 0.79 12.26
C TYR A 707 -6.19 0.55 10.81
N GLY A 708 -5.57 -0.60 10.51
CA GLY A 708 -4.89 -0.80 9.22
C GLY A 708 -5.80 -0.70 7.99
N LYS A 709 -7.09 -1.02 8.15
CA LYS A 709 -8.11 -0.91 7.07
C LYS A 709 -8.74 0.48 6.99
N THR A 710 -8.83 1.21 8.11
CA THR A 710 -9.50 2.52 8.16
C THR A 710 -8.73 3.59 7.41
N ILE A 711 -7.39 3.46 7.32
CA ILE A 711 -6.50 4.40 6.61
C ILE A 711 -5.86 3.83 5.34
N LEU A 712 -6.38 2.72 4.79
CA LEU A 712 -5.79 2.09 3.61
C LEU A 712 -5.77 3.09 2.44
N SER A 713 -4.63 3.23 1.74
CA SER A 713 -4.54 4.05 0.53
C SER A 713 -5.25 3.40 -0.67
N PRO A 714 -5.74 4.18 -1.64
CA PRO A 714 -6.33 3.65 -2.86
C PRO A 714 -5.35 2.74 -3.63
N ILE A 715 -5.85 1.62 -4.16
CA ILE A 715 -5.06 0.72 -5.01
C ILE A 715 -5.26 1.14 -6.46
N GLU A 716 -4.32 1.90 -7.01
CA GLU A 716 -4.43 2.53 -8.34
C GLU A 716 -3.92 1.66 -9.49
N SER A 717 -3.21 0.57 -9.19
CA SER A 717 -2.72 -0.38 -10.20
C SER A 717 -3.26 -1.78 -9.98
N LYS A 718 -3.16 -2.62 -11.01
CA LYS A 718 -3.47 -4.05 -10.97
C LYS A 718 -2.46 -4.82 -11.79
N ILE A 719 -2.24 -6.08 -11.41
CA ILE A 719 -1.42 -7.02 -12.19
C ILE A 719 -2.34 -7.96 -12.96
N THR A 720 -1.95 -8.31 -14.18
CA THR A 720 -2.63 -9.31 -15.00
C THR A 720 -1.56 -10.14 -15.72
N ILE A 721 -1.76 -11.45 -15.78
CA ILE A 721 -0.83 -12.40 -16.42
C ILE A 721 -1.55 -12.98 -17.63
N VAL A 722 -0.88 -13.01 -18.78
CA VAL A 722 -1.47 -13.36 -20.08
C VAL A 722 -0.52 -14.29 -20.83
N ASP A 723 -1.05 -15.31 -21.51
CA ASP A 723 -0.24 -16.16 -22.39
C ASP A 723 0.47 -15.35 -23.48
N ASP A 724 1.72 -15.69 -23.79
CA ASP A 724 2.58 -15.00 -24.76
C ASP A 724 1.95 -14.94 -26.16
N LYS A 725 1.20 -15.98 -26.54
CA LYS A 725 0.45 -16.02 -27.81
C LYS A 725 -0.57 -14.88 -27.93
N ASP A 726 -1.11 -14.43 -26.80
CA ASP A 726 -2.10 -13.36 -26.70
C ASP A 726 -1.50 -12.06 -26.15
N ALA A 727 -0.27 -12.08 -25.62
CA ALA A 727 0.39 -10.94 -24.97
C ALA A 727 0.50 -9.73 -25.90
N ILE A 728 0.87 -9.92 -27.17
CA ILE A 728 0.93 -8.82 -28.16
C ILE A 728 -0.46 -8.21 -28.36
N ARG A 729 -1.49 -9.04 -28.55
CA ARG A 729 -2.87 -8.57 -28.70
C ARG A 729 -3.35 -7.83 -27.45
N TYR A 730 -3.00 -8.33 -26.27
CA TYR A 730 -3.33 -7.73 -24.99
C TYR A 730 -2.61 -6.39 -24.78
N ALA A 731 -1.34 -6.31 -25.14
CA ALA A 731 -0.53 -5.10 -25.09
C ALA A 731 -1.11 -4.01 -25.99
N ILE A 732 -1.41 -4.32 -27.26
CA ILE A 732 -2.08 -3.40 -28.19
C ILE A 732 -3.41 -2.90 -27.61
N ARG A 733 -4.20 -3.82 -27.03
CA ARG A 733 -5.51 -3.49 -26.48
C ARG A 733 -5.43 -2.58 -25.25
N ASN A 734 -4.35 -2.64 -24.47
CA ASN A 734 -4.25 -1.93 -23.19
C ASN A 734 -3.08 -0.94 -23.13
N TYR A 735 -2.44 -0.62 -24.26
CA TYR A 735 -1.20 0.16 -24.37
C TYR A 735 -1.16 1.39 -23.46
N ASN A 736 -2.19 2.25 -23.52
CA ASN A 736 -2.25 3.50 -22.73
C ASN A 736 -2.40 3.29 -21.21
N HIS A 737 -2.69 2.08 -20.76
CA HIS A 737 -2.84 1.74 -19.34
C HIS A 737 -1.66 0.95 -18.78
N ILE A 738 -0.71 0.52 -19.62
CA ILE A 738 0.42 -0.29 -19.20
C ILE A 738 1.46 0.61 -18.54
N VAL A 739 1.79 0.28 -17.28
CA VAL A 739 2.86 0.93 -16.50
C VAL A 739 4.18 0.20 -16.72
N LYS A 740 4.14 -1.13 -16.70
CA LYS A 740 5.30 -2.01 -16.91
C LYS A 740 4.79 -3.37 -17.39
N PHE A 741 5.54 -4.05 -18.25
CA PHE A 741 5.33 -5.47 -18.52
C PHE A 741 6.67 -6.20 -18.70
N GLU A 742 6.68 -7.50 -18.43
CA GLU A 742 7.88 -8.35 -18.52
C GLU A 742 7.44 -9.80 -18.76
N GLY A 743 8.25 -10.61 -19.44
CA GLY A 743 7.98 -12.05 -19.55
C GLY A 743 8.10 -12.71 -18.18
N LEU A 744 7.14 -13.55 -17.80
CA LEU A 744 7.21 -14.34 -16.56
C LEU A 744 8.31 -15.40 -16.72
N ASP A 745 9.26 -15.41 -15.79
CA ASP A 745 10.44 -16.27 -15.87
C ASP A 745 10.09 -17.76 -16.03
N GLY A 746 10.79 -18.44 -16.94
CA GLY A 746 10.59 -19.85 -17.20
C GLY A 746 9.20 -20.26 -17.70
N SER A 747 8.42 -19.33 -18.26
CA SER A 747 7.05 -19.59 -18.72
C SER A 747 6.77 -19.05 -20.13
N ASP A 748 5.63 -19.45 -20.70
CA ASP A 748 5.07 -18.90 -21.93
C ASP A 748 4.09 -17.75 -21.66
N LYS A 749 4.31 -16.96 -20.61
CA LYS A 749 3.39 -15.90 -20.17
C LYS A 749 4.10 -14.57 -19.99
N THR A 750 3.32 -13.49 -20.08
CA THR A 750 3.75 -12.12 -19.86
C THR A 750 2.93 -11.48 -18.74
N ILE A 751 3.62 -10.77 -17.85
CA ILE A 751 3.02 -10.05 -16.72
C ILE A 751 2.85 -8.59 -17.10
N PHE A 752 1.65 -8.05 -16.92
CA PHE A 752 1.32 -6.64 -17.14
C PHE A 752 0.93 -5.97 -15.82
N LYS A 753 1.57 -4.85 -15.49
CA LYS A 753 1.11 -3.91 -14.47
C LYS A 753 0.35 -2.78 -15.17
N LEU A 754 -0.92 -2.60 -14.80
CA LEU A 754 -1.85 -1.66 -15.42
C LEU A 754 -2.35 -0.63 -14.41
N THR A 755 -2.53 0.62 -14.83
CA THR A 755 -3.30 1.63 -14.09
C THR A 755 -4.80 1.33 -14.19
N LYS A 756 -5.54 1.46 -13.10
CA LYS A 756 -7.00 1.32 -13.10
C LYS A 756 -7.64 2.57 -13.69
N SER A 757 -8.49 2.41 -14.70
CA SER A 757 -9.21 3.52 -15.35
C SER A 757 -10.24 4.20 -14.43
N ILE A 758 -10.82 3.42 -13.50
CA ILE A 758 -11.75 3.90 -12.47
C ILE A 758 -11.19 3.46 -11.12
N CYS A 759 -10.98 4.40 -10.20
CA CYS A 759 -10.53 4.11 -8.84
C CYS A 759 -11.64 4.52 -7.85
N ARG A 760 -12.37 3.53 -7.33
CA ARG A 760 -13.32 3.70 -6.22
C ARG A 760 -12.66 3.15 -4.98
N HIS A 761 -12.54 3.98 -3.95
CA HIS A 761 -11.91 3.59 -2.69
C HIS A 761 -12.68 4.18 -1.52
N PHE A 762 -13.29 3.31 -0.73
CA PHE A 762 -14.05 3.65 0.46
C PHE A 762 -13.29 3.15 1.69
N ASN A 763 -13.17 3.99 2.71
CA ASN A 763 -12.64 3.58 4.02
C ASN A 763 -13.18 4.47 5.14
N PHE A 764 -12.98 4.03 6.39
CA PHE A 764 -13.44 4.74 7.57
C PHE A 764 -12.35 5.66 8.13
N CYS A 765 -11.79 6.53 7.28
CA CYS A 765 -10.62 7.33 7.62
C CYS A 765 -10.78 8.25 8.86
N PRO A 766 -11.96 8.80 9.23
CA PRO A 766 -12.08 9.61 10.44
C PRO A 766 -11.61 8.87 11.70
N LEU A 767 -12.05 7.62 11.88
CA LEU A 767 -11.63 6.79 13.00
C LEU A 767 -10.11 6.52 12.96
N GLY A 768 -9.58 6.22 11.77
CA GLY A 768 -8.15 5.99 11.58
C GLY A 768 -7.28 7.17 11.98
N VAL A 769 -7.68 8.38 11.59
CA VAL A 769 -7.02 9.63 11.99
C VAL A 769 -7.09 9.81 13.50
N ASN A 770 -8.29 9.71 14.10
CA ASN A 770 -8.45 9.93 15.54
C ASN A 770 -7.66 8.90 16.37
N ILE A 771 -7.54 7.62 15.93
CA ILE A 771 -6.67 6.61 16.56
C ILE A 771 -5.22 7.08 16.62
N LEU A 772 -4.69 7.55 15.49
CA LEU A 772 -3.31 8.04 15.44
C LEU A 772 -3.13 9.34 16.25
N SER A 773 -4.11 10.23 16.27
CA SER A 773 -4.04 11.46 17.06
C SER A 773 -4.11 11.18 18.57
N MET A 774 -5.02 10.33 19.02
CA MET A 774 -5.11 9.94 20.44
C MET A 774 -3.87 9.15 20.89
N SER A 775 -3.28 8.33 20.01
CA SER A 775 -2.00 7.68 20.32
C SER A 775 -0.89 8.70 20.57
N LYS A 776 -0.84 9.78 19.78
CA LYS A 776 0.09 10.89 20.00
C LYS A 776 -0.27 11.66 21.27
N ARG A 777 -1.55 11.87 21.59
CA ARG A 777 -1.98 12.51 22.85
C ARG A 777 -1.46 11.76 24.07
N ILE A 778 -1.61 10.44 24.11
CA ILE A 778 -1.09 9.60 25.22
C ILE A 778 0.40 9.84 25.42
N MET A 779 1.18 9.86 24.33
CA MET A 779 2.61 10.14 24.41
C MET A 779 2.91 11.59 24.81
N CYS A 780 2.15 12.57 24.29
CA CYS A 780 2.34 13.99 24.61
C CYS A 780 2.04 14.30 26.08
N GLU A 781 1.06 13.63 26.68
CA GLU A 781 0.77 13.76 28.11
C GLU A 781 1.99 13.41 28.98
N VAL A 782 2.81 12.44 28.54
CA VAL A 782 4.05 12.05 29.23
C VAL A 782 5.21 12.97 28.83
N PHE A 783 5.47 13.14 27.53
CA PHE A 783 6.58 13.97 27.02
C PHE A 783 6.53 15.39 27.57
N CYS A 784 5.38 16.05 27.46
CA CYS A 784 5.28 17.45 27.84
C CYS A 784 5.38 17.59 29.37
N THR A 785 4.88 16.61 30.14
CA THR A 785 5.06 16.61 31.59
C THR A 785 6.53 16.46 31.97
N ALA A 786 7.26 15.57 31.31
CA ALA A 786 8.70 15.39 31.53
C ALA A 786 9.50 16.65 31.13
N GLU A 787 9.24 17.22 29.95
CA GLU A 787 9.89 18.48 29.51
C GLU A 787 9.56 19.65 30.46
N ASP A 788 8.30 19.80 30.90
CA ASP A 788 7.90 20.85 31.85
C ASP A 788 8.60 20.71 33.23
N LEU A 789 9.01 19.49 33.60
CA LEU A 789 9.77 19.21 34.83
C LEU A 789 11.28 19.37 34.67
N GLY A 790 11.75 19.67 33.45
CA GLY A 790 13.17 19.78 33.10
C GLY A 790 13.89 18.43 33.02
N MET A 791 13.18 17.35 32.67
CA MET A 791 13.77 16.01 32.52
C MET A 791 14.36 15.81 31.12
N ASP A 792 15.50 15.13 31.06
CA ASP A 792 16.16 14.81 29.80
C ASP A 792 15.51 13.58 29.13
N ILE A 793 15.05 13.78 27.90
CA ILE A 793 14.53 12.73 27.03
C ILE A 793 15.40 12.69 25.77
N PHE A 794 15.97 11.54 25.47
CA PHE A 794 17.00 11.42 24.42
C PHE A 794 16.41 11.08 23.06
N TYR A 795 15.45 10.16 23.05
CA TYR A 795 14.93 9.54 21.84
C TYR A 795 13.47 9.11 22.01
N SER A 796 12.73 9.09 20.91
CA SER A 796 11.41 8.46 20.84
C SER A 796 11.19 7.75 19.50
N ASP A 797 10.48 6.62 19.55
CA ASP A 797 9.92 5.94 18.38
C ASP A 797 8.49 5.46 18.63
N THR A 798 7.51 6.28 18.27
CA THR A 798 6.07 5.99 18.30
C THR A 798 5.49 5.84 19.71
N ASP A 799 5.81 4.76 20.41
CA ASP A 799 5.26 4.33 21.70
C ASP A 799 6.27 4.30 22.84
N SER A 800 7.56 4.47 22.54
CA SER A 800 8.63 4.48 23.54
C SER A 800 9.39 5.80 23.64
N MET A 801 10.08 5.98 24.77
CA MET A 801 11.02 7.06 25.00
C MET A 801 12.20 6.65 25.90
N HIS A 802 13.38 7.18 25.60
CA HIS A 802 14.57 7.01 26.43
C HIS A 802 14.71 8.18 27.40
N LEU A 803 14.65 7.92 28.70
CA LEU A 803 14.86 8.89 29.77
C LEU A 803 15.60 8.27 30.96
N TYR A 804 16.09 9.09 31.88
CA TYR A 804 16.74 8.59 33.09
C TYR A 804 15.76 7.86 34.01
N ASN A 805 16.14 6.65 34.45
CA ASN A 805 15.30 5.80 35.28
C ASN A 805 14.98 6.43 36.65
N GLU A 806 15.89 7.25 37.18
CA GLU A 806 15.70 7.96 38.45
C GLU A 806 14.63 9.07 38.40
N ASP A 807 14.31 9.59 37.21
CA ASP A 807 13.31 10.65 37.02
C ASP A 807 11.88 10.09 36.91
N ILE A 808 11.73 8.79 36.60
CA ILE A 808 10.44 8.13 36.38
C ILE A 808 9.47 8.26 37.58
N PRO A 809 9.89 8.08 38.85
CA PRO A 809 8.99 8.25 39.99
C PRO A 809 8.40 9.66 40.09
N ARG A 810 9.23 10.70 39.91
CA ARG A 810 8.80 12.10 39.92
C ARG A 810 7.86 12.41 38.75
N LEU A 811 8.14 11.84 37.58
CA LEU A 811 7.27 11.95 36.42
C LEU A 811 5.90 11.33 36.67
N ALA A 812 5.85 10.15 37.30
CA ALA A 812 4.61 9.46 37.62
C ALA A 812 3.73 10.23 38.61
N GLU A 813 4.34 10.80 39.67
CA GLU A 813 3.63 11.63 40.65
C GLU A 813 2.99 12.86 40.01
N GLU A 814 3.75 13.61 39.22
CA GLU A 814 3.21 14.81 38.55
C GLU A 814 2.19 14.44 37.47
N PHE A 815 2.38 13.34 36.75
CA PHE A 815 1.40 12.84 35.78
C PHE A 815 0.08 12.49 36.47
N GLU A 816 0.11 11.79 37.60
CA GLU A 816 -1.08 11.46 38.37
C GLU A 816 -1.80 12.72 38.88
N LYS A 817 -1.05 13.71 39.36
CA LYS A 817 -1.60 15.01 39.76
C LYS A 817 -2.25 15.77 38.61
N ARG A 818 -1.66 15.76 37.41
CA ARG A 818 -2.18 16.48 36.22
C ARG A 818 -3.40 15.80 35.60
N TYR A 819 -3.44 14.47 35.62
CA TYR A 819 -4.38 13.69 34.81
C TYR A 819 -5.26 12.72 35.59
N GLY A 820 -5.06 12.56 36.90
CA GLY A 820 -5.81 11.64 37.75
C GLY A 820 -5.66 10.17 37.36
N ARG A 821 -4.54 9.80 36.72
CA ARG A 821 -4.30 8.45 36.17
C ARG A 821 -2.93 7.95 36.58
N VAL A 822 -2.85 6.66 36.90
CA VAL A 822 -1.58 5.99 37.23
C VAL A 822 -0.74 5.77 35.98
N LEU A 823 0.46 6.36 35.93
CA LEU A 823 1.37 6.27 34.79
C LEU A 823 2.03 4.89 34.63
N ILE A 824 2.50 4.30 35.73
CA ILE A 824 3.33 3.08 35.69
C ILE A 824 2.46 1.83 35.89
N GLY A 825 2.62 0.83 35.02
CA GLY A 825 1.98 -0.47 35.21
C GLY A 825 1.83 -1.28 33.92
N LYS A 826 0.90 -2.24 33.94
CA LYS A 826 0.69 -3.24 32.88
C LYS A 826 -0.69 -3.16 32.21
N ASN A 827 -1.50 -2.16 32.56
CA ASN A 827 -2.84 -1.94 31.99
C ASN A 827 -2.79 -0.93 30.83
N LEU A 828 -3.90 -0.82 30.09
CA LEU A 828 -4.05 0.17 29.01
C LEU A 828 -3.83 1.59 29.54
N GLY A 829 -3.08 2.39 28.77
CA GLY A 829 -2.73 3.77 29.10
C GLY A 829 -1.58 3.92 30.08
N GLN A 830 -0.98 2.83 30.54
CA GLN A 830 0.20 2.82 31.42
C GLN A 830 1.48 2.56 30.64
N PHE A 831 2.62 2.76 31.31
CA PHE A 831 3.96 2.63 30.78
C PHE A 831 4.83 1.70 31.65
N HIS A 832 5.83 1.06 31.04
CA HIS A 832 6.87 0.31 31.73
C HIS A 832 8.18 0.33 30.94
N SER A 833 9.29 -0.05 31.60
CA SER A 833 10.57 -0.28 30.92
C SER A 833 10.47 -1.50 29.99
N ASP A 834 10.88 -1.40 28.72
CA ASP A 834 10.77 -2.47 27.70
C ASP A 834 12.12 -3.05 27.22
N PHE A 835 13.23 -2.68 27.85
CA PHE A 835 14.51 -3.33 27.57
C PHE A 835 14.41 -4.84 27.79
N ALA A 836 14.91 -5.61 26.82
CA ALA A 836 15.00 -7.06 26.93
C ALA A 836 15.87 -7.45 28.14
N GLU A 837 15.41 -8.41 28.92
CA GLU A 837 16.12 -8.88 30.09
C GLU A 837 17.37 -9.68 29.67
N ILE A 838 18.55 -9.29 30.16
CA ILE A 838 19.79 -10.07 29.97
C ILE A 838 19.64 -11.47 30.58
N THR A 839 19.06 -11.48 31.78
CA THR A 839 18.74 -12.66 32.58
C THR A 839 17.27 -12.58 33.01
N PRO A 840 16.45 -13.62 32.76
CA PRO A 840 15.02 -13.59 33.07
C PRO A 840 14.70 -13.18 34.51
N GLY A 841 13.72 -12.30 34.68
CA GLY A 841 13.29 -11.75 35.96
C GLY A 841 14.18 -10.64 36.52
N LYS A 842 15.21 -10.20 35.77
CA LYS A 842 16.10 -9.10 36.15
C LYS A 842 15.94 -7.93 35.18
N GLN A 843 15.52 -6.78 35.70
CA GLN A 843 15.36 -5.57 34.89
C GLN A 843 16.70 -5.14 34.29
N SER A 844 16.69 -4.84 33.00
CA SER A 844 17.84 -4.31 32.27
C SER A 844 17.66 -2.80 32.06
N LEU A 845 18.72 -2.04 32.31
CA LEU A 845 18.78 -0.59 32.13
C LEU A 845 20.02 -0.22 31.33
N ALA A 846 19.95 0.86 30.56
CA ALA A 846 21.06 1.31 29.74
C ALA A 846 22.05 2.15 30.57
N TYR A 847 23.29 1.69 30.68
CA TYR A 847 24.38 2.37 31.38
C TYR A 847 25.09 3.43 30.53
N LYS A 848 25.18 3.18 29.21
CA LYS A 848 25.71 4.12 28.21
C LYS A 848 24.87 4.02 26.95
N SER A 849 24.55 5.15 26.33
CA SER A 849 23.77 5.17 25.08
C SER A 849 24.35 6.15 24.07
N ILE A 850 24.29 5.80 22.78
CA ILE A 850 24.67 6.68 21.67
C ILE A 850 23.51 6.73 20.67
N PHE A 851 22.95 7.92 20.48
CA PHE A 851 21.86 8.18 19.55
C PHE A 851 22.40 8.94 18.32
N CYS A 852 22.51 8.24 17.20
CA CYS A 852 23.08 8.81 15.96
C CYS A 852 22.01 9.43 15.05
N GLY A 853 20.79 8.90 15.08
CA GLY A 853 19.71 9.38 14.23
C GLY A 853 18.44 8.55 14.40
N LYS A 854 17.39 8.90 13.64
CA LYS A 854 16.10 8.21 13.71
C LYS A 854 16.28 6.70 13.47
N LYS A 855 15.83 5.88 14.42
CA LYS A 855 15.95 4.40 14.39
C LYS A 855 17.40 3.92 14.23
N THR A 856 18.36 4.72 14.70
CA THR A 856 19.80 4.39 14.71
C THR A 856 20.44 4.80 16.04
N TYR A 857 20.53 3.86 16.98
CA TYR A 857 21.10 4.05 18.30
C TYR A 857 21.60 2.72 18.90
N ILE A 858 22.42 2.83 19.95
CA ILE A 858 22.90 1.71 20.75
C ILE A 858 22.76 2.03 22.23
N ASP A 859 22.33 1.03 22.99
CA ASP A 859 22.27 1.04 24.45
C ASP A 859 23.15 -0.10 25.00
N LEU A 860 24.12 0.22 25.84
CA LEU A 860 24.85 -0.75 26.67
C LEU A 860 24.00 -1.04 27.89
N LEU A 861 23.42 -2.24 27.95
CA LEU A 861 22.55 -2.70 29.02
C LEU A 861 23.34 -3.32 30.17
N THR A 862 22.87 -3.08 31.39
CA THR A 862 23.32 -3.74 32.63
C THR A 862 22.12 -4.10 33.51
N ASN A 863 22.31 -5.05 34.41
CA ASN A 863 21.35 -5.41 35.47
C ASN A 863 22.01 -5.38 36.86
N ASP A 864 21.27 -5.79 37.88
CA ASP A 864 21.72 -5.91 39.28
C ASP A 864 22.80 -6.98 39.49
N LEU A 865 23.01 -7.86 38.50
CA LEU A 865 24.10 -8.85 38.47
C LEU A 865 25.37 -8.33 37.77
N ASN A 866 25.38 -7.05 37.31
CA ASN A 866 26.44 -6.44 36.51
C ASN A 866 26.74 -7.17 35.18
N GLU A 867 25.77 -7.90 34.63
CA GLU A 867 25.91 -8.51 33.31
C GLU A 867 25.84 -7.44 32.23
N VAL A 868 26.49 -7.67 31.08
CA VAL A 868 26.57 -6.69 29.98
C VAL A 868 26.01 -7.29 28.70
N ALA A 869 25.13 -6.54 28.04
CA ALA A 869 24.64 -6.82 26.69
C ALA A 869 24.37 -5.49 25.96
N PHE A 870 24.04 -5.54 24.67
CA PHE A 870 23.70 -4.34 23.91
C PHE A 870 22.36 -4.48 23.19
N HIS A 871 21.54 -3.44 23.30
CA HIS A 871 20.41 -3.21 22.44
C HIS A 871 20.84 -2.30 21.28
N CYS A 872 20.94 -2.87 20.08
CA CYS A 872 21.33 -2.14 18.88
C CYS A 872 20.13 -1.93 17.97
N ARG A 873 19.95 -0.71 17.45
CA ARG A 873 18.97 -0.39 16.41
C ARG A 873 19.66 0.34 15.27
N MET A 874 19.49 -0.17 14.05
CA MET A 874 19.92 0.50 12.83
C MET A 874 18.99 0.10 11.68
N LYS A 875 18.07 0.99 11.30
CA LYS A 875 17.00 0.63 10.35
C LYS A 875 17.55 0.19 8.99
N GLY A 876 17.30 -1.08 8.68
CA GLY A 876 17.65 -1.72 7.42
C GLY A 876 19.13 -2.03 7.25
N VAL A 877 19.82 -2.25 8.37
CA VAL A 877 21.03 -3.08 8.46
C VAL A 877 20.68 -4.28 9.36
N LYS A 878 21.11 -5.49 8.98
CA LYS A 878 20.84 -6.70 9.76
C LYS A 878 21.72 -6.71 11.02
N GLN A 879 21.20 -7.23 12.14
CA GLN A 879 21.88 -7.18 13.44
C GLN A 879 23.24 -7.89 13.42
N ASP A 880 23.31 -9.09 12.84
CA ASP A 880 24.56 -9.82 12.68
C ASP A 880 25.59 -9.06 11.84
N VAL A 881 25.16 -8.36 10.79
CA VAL A 881 26.05 -7.52 9.96
C VAL A 881 26.61 -6.34 10.74
N ILE A 882 25.84 -5.73 11.66
CA ILE A 882 26.35 -4.68 12.55
C ILE A 882 27.51 -5.23 13.38
N ALA A 883 27.32 -6.41 14.00
CA ALA A 883 28.35 -7.05 14.82
C ALA A 883 29.59 -7.40 13.99
N LEU A 884 29.42 -8.04 12.82
CA LEU A 884 30.53 -8.38 11.92
C LEU A 884 31.32 -7.14 11.48
N THR A 885 30.63 -6.09 11.04
CA THR A 885 31.27 -4.85 10.58
C THR A 885 32.02 -4.16 11.73
N ALA A 886 31.42 -4.11 12.92
CA ALA A 886 32.06 -3.55 14.11
C ALA A 886 33.34 -4.31 14.48
N ASN A 887 33.26 -5.64 14.46
CA ASN A 887 34.35 -6.54 14.77
C ASN A 887 35.53 -6.40 13.79
N GLU A 888 35.24 -6.34 12.49
CA GLU A 888 36.24 -6.11 11.43
C GLU A 888 36.90 -4.73 11.54
N MET A 889 36.14 -3.68 11.84
CA MET A 889 36.67 -2.31 11.95
C MET A 889 37.47 -2.08 13.22
N PHE A 890 37.14 -2.78 14.31
CA PHE A 890 37.74 -2.59 15.63
C PHE A 890 38.19 -3.94 16.23
N PRO A 891 39.20 -4.61 15.64
CA PRO A 891 39.64 -5.95 16.07
C PRO A 891 40.23 -5.95 17.48
N GLU A 892 40.81 -4.83 17.92
CA GLU A 892 41.40 -4.67 19.26
C GLU A 892 40.36 -4.46 20.38
N ALA A 893 39.10 -4.21 20.02
CA ALA A 893 38.01 -4.05 21.00
C ALA A 893 37.40 -5.41 21.36
N ILE A 894 36.64 -5.48 22.45
CA ILE A 894 35.88 -6.68 22.79
C ILE A 894 34.83 -6.93 21.72
N GLN A 895 34.96 -8.10 21.10
CA GLN A 895 34.12 -8.54 20.01
C GLN A 895 32.72 -8.89 20.54
N CYS A 896 31.70 -8.60 19.75
CA CYS A 896 30.31 -8.91 20.09
C CYS A 896 29.68 -9.76 18.98
N TYR A 897 28.67 -10.54 19.33
CA TYR A 897 27.84 -11.27 18.36
C TYR A 897 26.36 -11.08 18.68
N TYR A 898 25.50 -11.23 17.66
CA TYR A 898 24.05 -11.13 17.85
C TYR A 898 23.48 -12.46 18.34
N ASN A 899 22.85 -12.46 19.51
CA ASN A 899 22.04 -13.58 20.00
C ASN A 899 20.59 -13.36 19.59
N GLU A 900 20.10 -14.15 18.62
CA GLU A 900 18.75 -13.96 18.06
C GLU A 900 17.64 -14.28 19.07
N ASP A 901 17.86 -15.20 20.00
CA ASP A 901 16.83 -15.64 20.95
C ASP A 901 16.63 -14.61 22.06
N LYS A 902 17.72 -13.97 22.50
CA LYS A 902 17.66 -12.82 23.42
C LYS A 902 17.29 -11.51 22.71
N GLY A 903 17.53 -11.41 21.40
CA GLY A 903 17.40 -10.16 20.65
C GLY A 903 18.43 -9.10 21.06
N LEU A 904 19.60 -9.52 21.56
CA LEU A 904 20.65 -8.67 22.11
C LEU A 904 22.01 -8.99 21.47
N MET A 905 22.91 -8.02 21.42
CA MET A 905 24.33 -8.29 21.19
C MET A 905 24.99 -8.71 22.49
N VAL A 906 25.80 -9.76 22.43
CA VAL A 906 26.50 -10.32 23.59
C VAL A 906 28.02 -10.22 23.36
N PRO A 907 28.78 -9.64 24.30
CA PRO A 907 30.24 -9.59 24.23
C PRO A 907 30.89 -10.96 24.47
N GLN A 908 32.12 -11.13 23.95
CA GLN A 908 32.91 -12.35 24.09
C GLN A 908 34.15 -12.15 24.96
N GLY A 909 34.55 -13.18 25.71
CA GLY A 909 35.76 -13.15 26.53
C GLY A 909 35.54 -12.57 27.94
N LYS A 910 36.60 -12.03 28.54
CA LYS A 910 36.56 -11.35 29.85
C LYS A 910 36.40 -9.85 29.63
N PHE A 911 35.42 -9.26 30.30
CA PHE A 911 35.07 -7.85 30.16
C PHE A 911 34.32 -7.36 31.41
N ASP A 912 34.18 -6.03 31.51
CA ASP A 912 33.26 -5.35 32.40
C ASP A 912 32.51 -4.24 31.63
N LYS A 913 31.57 -3.54 32.28
CA LYS A 913 30.76 -2.48 31.65
C LYS A 913 31.54 -1.24 31.18
N ASP A 914 32.80 -1.10 31.60
CA ASP A 914 33.67 0.03 31.26
C ASP A 914 34.71 -0.31 30.19
N SER A 915 34.76 -1.57 29.78
CA SER A 915 35.61 -2.05 28.72
C SER A 915 35.23 -1.48 27.34
N GLU A 916 36.16 -1.52 26.39
CA GLU A 916 35.92 -1.03 25.03
C GLU A 916 35.31 -2.12 24.13
N PHE A 917 34.07 -1.90 23.69
CA PHE A 917 33.34 -2.85 22.84
C PHE A 917 33.30 -2.43 21.37
N SER A 918 33.46 -3.39 20.46
CA SER A 918 33.50 -3.13 19.02
C SER A 918 32.24 -2.39 18.53
N VAL A 919 31.06 -2.84 18.96
CA VAL A 919 29.77 -2.24 18.59
C VAL A 919 29.60 -0.81 19.12
N MET A 920 30.08 -0.50 20.33
CA MET A 920 30.05 0.87 20.86
C MET A 920 30.99 1.79 20.07
N LYS A 921 32.19 1.31 19.69
CA LYS A 921 33.12 2.06 18.82
C LYS A 921 32.52 2.33 17.45
N LEU A 922 31.82 1.36 16.85
CA LEU A 922 31.11 1.54 15.58
C LEU A 922 30.08 2.67 15.63
N TYR A 923 29.20 2.67 16.64
CA TYR A 923 28.21 3.75 16.78
C TYR A 923 28.85 5.09 17.15
N LYS A 924 29.96 5.08 17.91
CA LYS A 924 30.73 6.30 18.17
C LYS A 924 31.31 6.88 16.86
N ALA A 925 31.88 6.04 15.99
CA ALA A 925 32.36 6.47 14.68
C ALA A 925 31.24 7.09 13.81
N LEU A 926 30.06 6.46 13.77
CA LEU A 926 28.88 7.03 13.10
C LEU A 926 28.46 8.37 13.70
N TYR A 927 28.42 8.46 15.02
CA TYR A 927 28.10 9.69 15.74
C TYR A 927 29.09 10.80 15.39
N ASP A 928 30.38 10.49 15.32
CA ASP A 928 31.46 11.44 15.04
C ASP A 928 31.51 11.82 13.53
N GLY A 929 30.58 11.29 12.71
CA GLY A 929 30.35 11.70 11.32
C GLY A 929 31.06 10.84 10.27
N GLN A 930 31.64 9.70 10.68
CA GLN A 930 32.27 8.76 9.75
C GLN A 930 31.21 8.06 8.88
N GLU A 931 31.43 8.04 7.56
CA GLU A 931 30.64 7.20 6.66
C GLU A 931 31.09 5.74 6.80
N ILE A 932 30.14 4.83 7.03
CA ILE A 932 30.41 3.39 7.16
C ILE A 932 29.55 2.62 6.16
N GLY A 933 30.19 1.68 5.45
CA GLY A 933 29.52 0.74 4.55
C GLY A 933 29.22 -0.58 5.25
N PHE A 934 27.96 -1.02 5.17
CA PHE A 934 27.49 -2.30 5.68
C PHE A 934 27.12 -3.21 4.51
N ASP A 935 27.87 -4.29 4.29
CA ASP A 935 27.49 -5.28 3.28
C ASP A 935 26.47 -6.27 3.84
N LEU A 936 25.21 -6.12 3.43
CA LEU A 936 24.10 -6.94 3.92
C LEU A 936 24.18 -8.41 3.45
N CYS A 937 25.06 -8.71 2.49
CA CYS A 937 25.36 -10.06 2.04
C CYS A 937 26.31 -10.82 2.98
N LYS A 938 27.02 -10.15 3.91
CA LYS A 938 27.84 -10.80 4.94
C LYS A 938 27.03 -11.48 6.06
N SER A 939 25.72 -11.25 6.07
CA SER A 939 24.82 -11.88 7.04
C SER A 939 24.85 -13.40 6.94
N CYS A 940 24.58 -14.08 8.06
CA CYS A 940 24.36 -15.52 8.06
C CYS A 940 23.11 -15.95 7.29
N GLN A 941 22.23 -15.02 6.92
CA GLN A 941 21.07 -15.26 6.06
C GLN A 941 21.34 -14.77 4.63
N PRO A 942 21.07 -15.60 3.61
CA PRO A 942 21.20 -15.20 2.21
C PRO A 942 20.46 -13.89 1.91
N CYS A 943 21.01 -13.09 1.01
CA CYS A 943 20.34 -11.92 0.46
C CYS A 943 19.97 -12.23 -0.99
N PHE A 944 18.70 -12.02 -1.34
CA PHE A 944 18.19 -12.27 -2.69
C PHE A 944 17.35 -11.09 -3.19
N GLU A 945 17.21 -11.03 -4.51
CA GLU A 945 16.37 -10.07 -5.22
C GLU A 945 15.18 -10.79 -5.84
N GLU A 946 13.98 -10.37 -5.49
CA GLU A 946 12.75 -10.73 -6.21
C GLU A 946 12.52 -9.72 -7.33
N LYS A 947 12.53 -10.20 -8.58
CA LYS A 947 12.30 -9.37 -9.77
C LYS A 947 10.83 -9.35 -10.15
N PHE A 948 10.42 -8.34 -10.94
CA PHE A 948 9.03 -8.20 -11.40
C PHE A 948 8.55 -9.41 -12.23
N ASN A 949 9.46 -10.10 -12.91
CA ASN A 949 9.18 -11.35 -13.63
C ASN A 949 9.09 -12.60 -12.74
N PHE A 950 9.08 -12.46 -11.41
CA PHE A 950 9.05 -13.59 -10.47
C PHE A 950 10.27 -14.53 -10.60
N SER A 951 11.41 -14.00 -11.03
CA SER A 951 12.71 -14.67 -10.82
C SER A 951 13.33 -14.20 -9.50
N ILE A 952 14.02 -15.12 -8.84
CA ILE A 952 14.77 -14.86 -7.62
C ILE A 952 16.25 -15.11 -7.90
N THR A 953 17.09 -14.12 -7.54
CA THR A 953 18.54 -14.23 -7.69
C THR A 953 19.28 -13.84 -6.42
N THR A 954 20.31 -14.60 -6.06
CA THR A 954 21.22 -14.30 -4.96
C THR A 954 21.99 -13.01 -5.24
N LYS A 955 22.06 -12.12 -4.25
CA LYS A 955 22.95 -10.95 -4.28
C LYS A 955 24.31 -11.34 -3.71
N THR A 956 25.38 -11.07 -4.44
CA THR A 956 26.76 -11.28 -3.99
C THR A 956 27.32 -10.10 -3.20
N SER A 957 26.76 -8.91 -3.40
CA SER A 957 27.04 -7.73 -2.58
C SER A 957 25.82 -6.83 -2.50
N PHE A 958 25.56 -6.27 -1.31
CA PHE A 958 24.56 -5.24 -1.13
C PHE A 958 25.01 -4.28 -0.04
N ILE A 959 25.86 -3.33 -0.43
CA ILE A 959 26.47 -2.36 0.48
C ILE A 959 25.51 -1.20 0.72
N ARG A 960 25.16 -1.00 1.99
CA ARG A 960 24.45 0.18 2.46
C ARG A 960 25.41 1.11 3.18
N LYS A 961 25.60 2.31 2.64
CA LYS A 961 26.42 3.37 3.26
C LYS A 961 25.55 4.23 4.16
N LEU A 962 26.03 4.50 5.37
CA LEU A 962 25.37 5.37 6.34
C LEU A 962 26.33 6.44 6.84
N LYS A 963 25.82 7.67 6.99
CA LYS A 963 26.50 8.84 7.56
C LYS A 963 25.43 9.70 8.25
N PHE A 964 25.77 10.31 9.39
CA PHE A 964 24.84 11.09 10.22
C PHE A 964 25.37 12.48 10.57
#